data_AF-A0A953HZ99-F1
#
_entry.id   AF-A0A953HZ99-F1
#
_cell.length_a   1.000
_cell.length_b   1.000
_cell.length_c   1.000
_cell.angle_alpha   90.00
_cell.angle_beta   90.00
_cell.angle_gamma   90.00
#
_symmetry.space_group_name_H-M   'P 1'
#
loop_
_entity.id
_entity.type
_entity.pdbx_description
1 polymer ?
#
loop_
_entity_poly.entity_id
_entity_poly.type
_entity_poly.pdbx_seq_one_letter_code
_entity_poly.pdbx_strand_id
1 'polypeptide(L)'
;MGVLSRLWENRTNLASDSVLSMLLSRRVSVSGVTVTELTAIQTAAVYQCAAILANNIGTLPLPVYERLEVGKRKATEHPLYKVLNRRANPWMTAATARMALMLHLALWNEAFAHIEWGNDGTVRALWPLLPNRTRTVAVGGQLFFDTTLPDGTVRRLRQDEVLHITGLTLNGVDGLRVIQQARETLGLLMAAEGYAARFFGSGANPGGVVTTDMPLTTEQKRQLAEDIAAQVKGLNKAHEILVLSNGAKFTPIGLSPANSQLVEVREFQIREVARFFNMPPHKLGLVEKGASYASIEQQQIAFLTETLRPWLVLIEQAINATMFSESEVDRYFVEHNVEGLLRGDTKSRYEAYHLALADGWLNRDEVREKENLNPIPGGAGQVFLVPLNMGPAQTPDEEPEGEPEPKADEQATRADTPDDDERALRAARQRQRLAHTWRRVLQDADERIVRREKADVLRKAREILGKRDAQTFEKWLDEFYLDHPKYIERQVLAILLAYAEAITGDVEAELGKELKMPPEMEQFAREYVEAFAKRHADSSLGQLKDVLRKALAEGRDPVEALEERLTEWEQTRPEKTARRESNRAANAFAKAAYAFAGVLAIRWNAVGDSCPYCQSLHGKVIDIHGGAFARKGVFQPFGADKPLTLYVTITHPPLHDGCDCYISRA
;
A
#
# COMPACT_ATOMS: atom_id res chain seq x y z
N MET A 1 69.93 12.86 -41.14
CA MET A 1 69.53 13.52 -39.88
C MET A 1 68.48 14.57 -40.18
N GLY A 2 67.21 14.32 -39.83
CA GLY A 2 66.12 15.28 -40.04
C GLY A 2 64.93 14.69 -40.77
N VAL A 3 64.11 13.89 -40.06
CA VAL A 3 62.68 13.62 -40.34
C VAL A 3 61.96 13.20 -39.04
N LEU A 4 62.69 12.64 -38.06
CA LEU A 4 62.09 12.08 -36.84
C LEU A 4 61.80 13.08 -35.69
N SER A 5 62.25 14.34 -35.76
CA SER A 5 62.00 15.31 -34.68
C SER A 5 60.73 16.16 -34.84
N ARG A 6 59.98 16.03 -35.96
CA ARG A 6 58.71 16.76 -36.18
C ARG A 6 57.44 15.96 -35.82
N LEU A 7 57.57 14.75 -35.30
CA LEU A 7 56.42 13.91 -34.93
C LEU A 7 56.03 14.01 -33.45
N TRP A 8 56.71 14.85 -32.65
CA TRP A 8 56.49 14.94 -31.20
C TRP A 8 56.05 16.32 -30.69
N GLU A 9 55.67 17.25 -31.58
CA GLU A 9 55.26 18.61 -31.17
C GLU A 9 53.81 19.01 -31.50
N ASN A 10 52.97 18.10 -32.01
CA ASN A 10 51.57 18.41 -32.31
C ASN A 10 50.58 17.35 -31.79
N ARG A 11 50.60 17.10 -30.48
CA ARG A 11 49.50 16.42 -29.77
C ARG A 11 49.14 17.11 -28.47
N THR A 12 48.68 18.35 -28.59
CA THR A 12 47.84 18.97 -27.56
C THR A 12 46.71 19.71 -28.26
N ASN A 13 45.48 19.43 -27.85
CA ASN A 13 44.23 20.18 -28.14
C ASN A 13 43.18 19.59 -29.09
N LEU A 14 43.01 18.27 -29.18
CA LEU A 14 41.78 17.70 -29.75
C LEU A 14 41.30 16.45 -29.00
N ALA A 15 41.03 16.62 -27.72
CA ALA A 15 40.05 15.81 -26.99
C ALA A 15 39.62 16.65 -25.78
N SER A 16 38.68 17.57 -25.98
CA SER A 16 38.03 18.22 -24.86
C SER A 16 37.36 17.12 -24.02
N ASP A 17 37.56 17.17 -22.70
CA ASP A 17 36.90 16.32 -21.69
C ASP A 17 35.37 16.21 -21.88
N SER A 18 34.76 17.11 -22.66
CA SER A 18 33.35 17.06 -23.04
C SER A 18 32.96 15.82 -23.86
N VAL A 19 33.79 15.32 -24.77
CA VAL A 19 33.41 14.19 -25.65
C VAL A 19 33.57 12.86 -24.90
N LEU A 20 34.63 12.73 -24.10
CA LEU A 20 34.87 11.55 -23.27
C LEU A 20 33.86 11.46 -22.11
N SER A 21 33.50 12.59 -21.48
CA SER A 21 32.43 12.63 -20.48
C SER A 21 31.04 12.41 -21.08
N MET A 22 30.80 12.81 -22.33
CA MET A 22 29.56 12.53 -23.05
C MET A 22 29.44 11.04 -23.44
N LEU A 23 30.56 10.39 -23.79
CA LEU A 23 30.65 8.93 -24.03
C LEU A 23 30.57 8.09 -22.75
N LEU A 24 31.09 8.60 -21.62
CA LEU A 24 31.01 7.95 -20.31
C LEU A 24 29.68 8.24 -19.59
N SER A 25 28.96 9.30 -19.96
CA SER A 25 27.57 9.51 -19.57
C SER A 25 26.66 8.60 -20.39
N ARG A 26 26.56 7.32 -20.02
CA ARG A 26 25.56 6.42 -20.61
C ARG A 26 24.16 6.92 -20.22
N ARG A 27 23.61 7.87 -20.98
CA ARG A 27 22.20 8.29 -20.91
C ARG A 27 21.30 7.25 -21.56
N VAL A 28 21.86 6.32 -22.33
CA VAL A 28 21.15 5.22 -22.97
C VAL A 28 21.11 4.02 -22.02
N SER A 29 19.90 3.54 -21.73
CA SER A 29 19.65 2.30 -20.99
C SER A 29 19.99 1.06 -21.82
N VAL A 30 20.10 -0.11 -21.19
CA VAL A 30 20.33 -1.39 -21.88
C VAL A 30 19.18 -1.74 -22.82
N SER A 31 17.96 -1.24 -22.58
CA SER A 31 16.83 -1.36 -23.51
C SER A 31 16.94 -0.47 -24.75
N GLY A 32 17.99 0.36 -24.85
CA GLY A 32 18.24 1.26 -25.98
C GLY A 32 17.50 2.59 -25.90
N VAL A 33 16.79 2.87 -24.80
CA VAL A 33 16.06 4.14 -24.60
C VAL A 33 16.95 5.16 -23.89
N THR A 34 17.00 6.38 -24.41
CA THR A 34 17.67 7.51 -23.75
C THR A 34 16.83 8.01 -22.57
N VAL A 35 17.40 7.99 -21.37
CA VAL A 35 16.79 8.48 -20.14
C VAL A 35 17.52 9.71 -19.61
N THR A 36 16.76 10.77 -19.43
CA THR A 36 17.14 12.06 -18.83
C THR A 36 16.01 12.50 -17.92
N GLU A 37 16.24 13.49 -17.09
CA GLU A 37 15.20 14.03 -16.20
C GLU A 37 14.00 14.55 -17.00
N LEU A 38 14.25 15.17 -18.17
CA LEU A 38 13.23 15.69 -19.06
C LEU A 38 12.44 14.60 -19.81
N THR A 39 13.08 13.48 -20.16
CA THR A 39 12.35 12.35 -20.77
C THR A 39 11.67 11.48 -19.72
N ALA A 40 12.24 11.39 -18.51
CA ALA A 40 11.67 10.63 -17.41
C ALA A 40 10.35 11.24 -16.92
N ILE A 41 10.27 12.57 -16.75
CA ILE A 41 9.03 13.24 -16.35
C ILE A 41 7.89 13.10 -17.38
N GLN A 42 8.17 12.71 -18.62
CA GLN A 42 7.12 12.42 -19.60
C GLN A 42 6.39 11.10 -19.30
N THR A 43 6.96 10.23 -18.47
CA THR A 43 6.28 9.01 -18.01
C THR A 43 5.30 9.34 -16.88
N ALA A 44 4.12 8.73 -16.92
CA ALA A 44 3.06 9.03 -15.96
C ALA A 44 3.48 8.76 -14.50
N ALA A 45 4.24 7.70 -14.25
CA ALA A 45 4.70 7.33 -12.92
C ALA A 45 5.65 8.37 -12.31
N VAL A 46 6.67 8.81 -13.08
CA VAL A 46 7.63 9.83 -12.62
C VAL A 46 6.94 11.17 -12.46
N TYR A 47 6.12 11.57 -13.44
CA TYR A 47 5.33 12.80 -13.34
C TYR A 47 4.51 12.83 -12.06
N GLN A 48 3.75 11.76 -11.79
CA GLN A 48 2.88 11.71 -10.64
C GLN A 48 3.65 11.71 -9.32
N CYS A 49 4.77 10.97 -9.22
CA CYS A 49 5.64 11.02 -8.03
C CYS A 49 6.14 12.45 -7.76
N ALA A 50 6.72 13.08 -8.78
CA ALA A 50 7.31 14.41 -8.66
C ALA A 50 6.24 15.48 -8.42
N ALA A 51 5.08 15.39 -9.08
CA ALA A 51 3.95 16.30 -8.88
C ALA A 51 3.34 16.17 -7.49
N ILE A 52 3.20 14.95 -6.94
CA ILE A 52 2.69 14.75 -5.58
C ILE A 52 3.63 15.40 -4.57
N LEU A 53 4.94 15.17 -4.68
CA LEU A 53 5.93 15.81 -3.82
C LEU A 53 5.86 17.34 -3.94
N ALA A 54 5.92 17.86 -5.16
CA ALA A 54 5.92 19.30 -5.42
C ALA A 54 4.64 19.98 -4.93
N ASN A 55 3.46 19.40 -5.19
CA ASN A 55 2.18 20.00 -4.82
C ASN A 55 1.95 19.94 -3.31
N ASN A 56 2.23 18.80 -2.65
CA ASN A 56 2.05 18.71 -1.20
C ASN A 56 3.02 19.65 -0.49
N ILE A 57 4.32 19.61 -0.81
CA ILE A 57 5.33 20.43 -0.12
C ILE A 57 5.17 21.92 -0.49
N GLY A 58 4.90 22.23 -1.76
CA GLY A 58 4.75 23.61 -2.21
C GLY A 58 3.56 24.34 -1.59
N THR A 59 2.48 23.62 -1.26
CA THR A 59 1.29 24.20 -0.62
C THR A 59 1.38 24.28 0.90
N LEU A 60 2.35 23.61 1.54
CA LEU A 60 2.56 23.74 2.97
C LEU A 60 2.97 25.18 3.34
N PRO A 61 2.37 25.77 4.38
CA PRO A 61 2.86 27.02 4.95
C PRO A 61 4.28 26.86 5.47
N LEU A 62 5.15 27.82 5.17
CA LEU A 62 6.54 27.89 5.65
C LEU A 62 6.77 29.22 6.37
N PRO A 63 6.09 29.44 7.50
CA PRO A 63 6.24 30.68 8.27
C PRO A 63 7.66 30.82 8.83
N VAL A 64 8.09 32.08 8.96
CA VAL A 64 9.25 32.46 9.77
C VAL A 64 8.79 32.55 11.22
N TYR A 65 9.56 31.96 12.13
CA TYR A 65 9.36 32.00 13.57
C TYR A 65 10.50 32.77 14.24
N GLU A 66 10.17 33.44 15.34
CA GLU A 66 11.10 34.01 16.29
C GLU A 66 11.15 33.13 17.54
N ARG A 67 12.36 32.78 17.98
CA ARG A 67 12.60 32.11 19.26
C ARG A 67 12.40 33.09 20.40
N LEU A 68 11.63 32.68 21.40
CA LEU A 68 11.43 33.43 22.64
C LEU A 68 12.14 32.70 23.78
N GLU A 69 12.27 33.35 24.94
CA GLU A 69 12.79 32.68 26.15
C GLU A 69 12.00 31.40 26.49
N VAL A 70 10.69 31.43 26.23
CA VAL A 70 9.80 30.26 26.30
C VAL A 70 8.99 30.19 25.01
N GLY A 71 9.22 29.14 24.21
CA GLY A 71 8.46 28.85 23.00
C GLY A 71 8.90 29.65 21.75
N LYS A 72 7.95 29.85 20.82
CA LYS A 72 8.16 30.51 19.53
C LYS A 72 6.92 31.30 19.10
N ARG A 73 7.11 32.39 18.35
CA ARG A 73 6.00 33.14 17.72
C ARG A 73 6.23 33.34 16.23
N LYS A 74 5.15 33.48 15.44
CA LYS A 74 5.27 33.79 14.00
C LYS A 74 5.81 35.22 13.81
N ALA A 75 6.89 35.36 13.06
CA ALA A 75 7.53 36.63 12.75
C ALA A 75 6.99 37.22 11.43
N THR A 76 5.73 37.65 11.41
CA THR A 76 5.05 38.13 10.19
C THR A 76 5.68 39.40 9.59
N GLU A 77 6.34 40.20 10.43
CA GLU A 77 7.00 41.44 10.04
C GLU A 77 8.39 41.23 9.44
N HIS A 78 8.98 40.04 9.60
CA HIS A 78 10.29 39.73 9.05
C HIS A 78 10.27 39.77 7.51
N PRO A 79 11.24 40.41 6.82
CA PRO A 79 11.24 40.51 5.36
C PRO A 79 11.12 39.15 4.64
N LEU A 80 11.88 38.15 5.11
CA LEU A 80 11.84 36.78 4.60
C LEU A 80 10.44 36.12 4.68
N TYR A 81 9.59 36.52 5.64
CA TYR A 81 8.22 36.01 5.75
C TYR A 81 7.43 36.29 4.47
N LYS A 82 7.59 37.48 3.88
CA LYS A 82 6.91 37.88 2.64
C LYS A 82 7.42 37.08 1.45
N VAL A 83 8.73 36.86 1.36
CA VAL A 83 9.37 36.07 0.30
C VAL A 83 8.90 34.61 0.34
N LEU A 84 8.88 34.01 1.53
CA LEU A 84 8.52 32.61 1.71
C LEU A 84 7.01 32.34 1.83
N ASN A 85 6.15 33.30 2.15
CA ASN A 85 4.71 33.01 2.33
C ASN A 85 3.79 33.75 1.37
N ARG A 86 4.24 34.82 0.70
CA ARG A 86 3.41 35.58 -0.23
C ARG A 86 3.95 35.47 -1.64
N ARG A 87 5.15 35.98 -1.88
CA ARG A 87 5.69 36.12 -3.23
C ARG A 87 7.21 35.99 -3.21
N ALA A 88 7.74 34.94 -3.84
CA ALA A 88 9.17 34.70 -3.89
C ALA A 88 9.90 35.74 -4.75
N ASN A 89 9.30 36.16 -5.86
CA ASN A 89 9.82 37.23 -6.72
C ASN A 89 8.68 37.85 -7.57
N PRO A 90 8.93 38.92 -8.34
CA PRO A 90 7.90 39.57 -9.17
C PRO A 90 7.19 38.67 -10.19
N TRP A 91 7.64 37.45 -10.48
CA TRP A 91 6.98 36.56 -11.45
C TRP A 91 6.20 35.43 -10.80
N MET A 92 6.56 35.01 -9.59
CA MET A 92 5.98 33.82 -8.97
C MET A 92 5.57 34.02 -7.51
N THR A 93 4.46 33.38 -7.14
CA THR A 93 4.05 33.25 -5.74
C THR A 93 5.07 32.40 -4.98
N ALA A 94 5.09 32.52 -3.65
CA ALA A 94 5.98 31.71 -2.84
C ALA A 94 5.69 30.19 -2.99
N ALA A 95 4.42 29.81 -3.12
CA ALA A 95 4.01 28.43 -3.36
C ALA A 95 4.54 27.91 -4.70
N THR A 96 4.42 28.70 -5.78
CA THR A 96 4.95 28.33 -7.11
C THR A 96 6.47 28.13 -7.08
N ALA A 97 7.21 29.01 -6.38
CA ALA A 97 8.65 28.85 -6.23
C ALA A 97 9.02 27.57 -5.47
N ARG A 98 8.33 27.26 -4.36
CA ARG A 98 8.54 25.99 -3.63
C ARG A 98 8.21 24.77 -4.47
N MET A 99 7.11 24.79 -5.24
CA MET A 99 6.77 23.69 -6.16
C MET A 99 7.88 23.49 -7.19
N ALA A 100 8.41 24.58 -7.77
CA ALA A 100 9.50 24.50 -8.74
C ALA A 100 10.79 23.93 -8.12
N LEU A 101 11.17 24.40 -6.94
CA LEU A 101 12.34 23.89 -6.22
C LEU A 101 12.17 22.42 -5.81
N MET A 102 10.98 22.03 -5.35
CA MET A 102 10.72 20.63 -5.01
C MET A 102 10.70 19.75 -6.26
N LEU A 103 10.20 20.24 -7.39
CA LEU A 103 10.26 19.52 -8.66
C LEU A 103 11.71 19.33 -9.13
N HIS A 104 12.55 20.35 -8.97
CA HIS A 104 13.98 20.26 -9.22
C HIS A 104 14.64 19.20 -8.32
N LEU A 105 14.33 19.25 -7.02
CA LEU A 105 14.85 18.31 -6.03
C LEU A 105 14.38 16.88 -6.31
N ALA A 106 13.13 16.66 -6.71
CA ALA A 106 12.62 15.32 -7.02
C ALA A 106 13.30 14.69 -8.25
N LEU A 107 13.63 15.49 -9.28
CA LEU A 107 14.18 14.99 -10.55
C LEU A 107 15.70 14.94 -10.57
N TRP A 108 16.36 15.98 -10.07
CA TRP A 108 17.82 16.11 -10.08
C TRP A 108 18.46 15.77 -8.73
N ASN A 109 17.67 15.59 -7.68
CA ASN A 109 18.14 15.47 -6.29
C ASN A 109 18.93 16.70 -5.82
N GLU A 110 18.76 17.81 -6.54
CA GLU A 110 19.34 19.12 -6.27
C GLU A 110 18.36 20.21 -6.69
N ALA A 111 18.27 21.26 -5.88
CA ALA A 111 17.56 22.47 -6.23
C ALA A 111 18.42 23.69 -5.92
N PHE A 112 18.36 24.68 -6.80
CA PHE A 112 19.13 25.90 -6.69
C PHE A 112 18.19 27.10 -6.81
N ALA A 113 18.43 28.13 -6.02
CA ALA A 113 17.82 29.43 -6.24
C ALA A 113 18.83 30.55 -5.95
N HIS A 114 18.89 31.54 -6.83
CA HIS A 114 19.64 32.77 -6.55
C HIS A 114 18.87 33.57 -5.49
N ILE A 115 19.57 33.96 -4.43
CA ILE A 115 19.09 34.82 -3.36
C ILE A 115 19.40 36.26 -3.74
N GLU A 116 18.37 37.09 -3.90
CA GLU A 116 18.54 38.53 -4.10
C GLU A 116 18.58 39.23 -2.74
N TRP A 117 19.77 39.63 -2.33
CA TRP A 117 20.00 40.36 -1.09
C TRP A 117 19.76 41.86 -1.27
N GLY A 118 19.10 42.48 -0.29
CA GLY A 118 19.02 43.92 -0.16
C GLY A 118 20.30 44.50 0.44
N ASN A 119 20.50 45.81 0.28
CA ASN A 119 21.63 46.53 0.86
C ASN A 119 21.64 46.52 2.41
N ASP A 120 20.51 46.17 3.02
CA ASP A 120 20.31 45.99 4.46
C ASP A 120 20.58 44.56 4.94
N GLY A 121 21.09 43.68 4.07
CA GLY A 121 21.38 42.28 4.40
C GLY A 121 20.14 41.39 4.48
N THR A 122 18.97 41.87 4.04
CA THR A 122 17.72 41.10 4.08
C THR A 122 17.43 40.47 2.72
N VAL A 123 16.80 39.28 2.71
CA VAL A 123 16.39 38.64 1.44
C VAL A 123 15.18 39.38 0.84
N ARG A 124 15.31 39.84 -0.41
CA ARG A 124 14.29 40.57 -1.16
C ARG A 124 13.54 39.71 -2.16
N ALA A 125 14.23 38.77 -2.80
CA ALA A 125 13.63 37.83 -3.74
C ALA A 125 14.41 36.51 -3.80
N LEU A 126 13.71 35.46 -4.23
CA LEU A 126 14.26 34.13 -4.47
C LEU A 126 13.96 33.72 -5.91
N TRP A 127 15.00 33.41 -6.67
CA TRP A 127 14.91 33.10 -8.10
C TRP A 127 15.34 31.66 -8.37
N PRO A 128 14.40 30.71 -8.56
CA PRO A 128 14.76 29.34 -8.90
C PRO A 128 15.64 29.26 -10.14
N LEU A 129 16.76 28.55 -10.02
CA LEU A 129 17.68 28.26 -11.11
C LEU A 129 17.46 26.84 -11.60
N LEU A 130 17.63 26.61 -12.90
CA LEU A 130 17.46 25.29 -13.49
C LEU A 130 18.67 24.40 -13.17
N PRO A 131 18.49 23.19 -12.58
CA PRO A 131 19.60 22.30 -12.25
C PRO A 131 20.39 21.82 -13.47
N ASN A 132 19.74 21.68 -14.63
CA ASN A 132 20.44 21.30 -15.86
C ASN A 132 21.31 22.43 -16.46
N ARG A 133 21.30 23.62 -15.85
CA ARG A 133 22.13 24.78 -16.22
C ARG A 133 23.00 25.28 -15.08
N THR A 134 22.89 24.68 -13.90
CA THR A 134 23.61 25.10 -12.69
C THR A 134 24.47 23.93 -12.22
N ARG A 135 25.73 24.20 -11.88
CA ARG A 135 26.63 23.19 -11.32
C ARG A 135 27.43 23.75 -10.16
N THR A 136 27.73 22.88 -9.21
CA THR A 136 28.63 23.17 -8.11
C THR A 136 30.08 23.11 -8.57
N VAL A 137 30.91 24.05 -8.11
CA VAL A 137 32.32 24.15 -8.46
C VAL A 137 33.12 24.51 -7.21
N ALA A 138 34.07 23.67 -6.81
CA ALA A 138 35.00 23.96 -5.73
C ALA A 138 36.29 24.59 -6.30
N VAL A 139 36.65 25.79 -5.87
CA VAL A 139 37.88 26.49 -6.25
C VAL A 139 38.58 27.01 -4.99
N GLY A 140 39.83 26.61 -4.77
CA GLY A 140 40.64 27.12 -3.64
C GLY A 140 40.04 26.81 -2.25
N GLY A 141 39.29 25.71 -2.12
CA GLY A 141 38.61 25.35 -0.87
C GLY A 141 37.28 26.08 -0.61
N GLN A 142 36.85 26.93 -1.55
CA GLN A 142 35.55 27.63 -1.50
C GLN A 142 34.58 27.04 -2.53
N LEU A 143 33.30 27.02 -2.17
CA LEU A 143 32.23 26.55 -3.03
C LEU A 143 31.64 27.70 -3.85
N PHE A 144 31.47 27.47 -5.14
CA PHE A 144 30.83 28.36 -6.10
C PHE A 144 29.77 27.60 -6.90
N PHE A 145 28.87 28.36 -7.52
CA PHE A 145 27.87 27.83 -8.43
C PHE A 145 27.97 28.52 -9.79
N ASP A 146 28.24 27.76 -10.84
CA ASP A 146 28.23 28.26 -12.21
C ASP A 146 26.84 28.00 -12.81
N THR A 147 26.11 29.06 -13.17
CA THR A 147 24.81 28.97 -13.86
C THR A 147 24.85 29.58 -15.26
N THR A 148 24.33 28.88 -16.25
CA THR A 148 24.17 29.40 -17.61
C THR A 148 22.86 30.18 -17.74
N LEU A 149 22.97 31.47 -18.01
CA LEU A 149 21.83 32.38 -18.21
C LEU A 149 21.16 32.16 -19.59
N PRO A 150 19.93 32.67 -19.80
CA PRO A 150 19.22 32.51 -21.07
C PRO A 150 19.96 33.04 -22.31
N ASP A 151 20.84 34.02 -22.13
CA ASP A 151 21.69 34.60 -23.19
C ASP A 151 22.95 33.75 -23.50
N GLY A 152 23.13 32.63 -22.81
CA GLY A 152 24.26 31.71 -22.97
C GLY A 152 25.50 32.09 -22.16
N THR A 153 25.49 33.20 -21.42
CA THR A 153 26.59 33.57 -20.54
C THR A 153 26.63 32.70 -19.30
N VAL A 154 27.83 32.40 -18.81
CA VAL A 154 28.02 31.69 -17.54
C VAL A 154 28.28 32.71 -16.44
N ARG A 155 27.40 32.73 -15.44
CA ARG A 155 27.58 33.54 -14.23
C ARG A 155 28.04 32.64 -13.09
N ARG A 156 29.14 33.04 -12.44
CA ARG A 156 29.60 32.42 -11.19
C ARG A 156 28.95 33.14 -10.01
N LEU A 157 28.34 32.38 -9.12
CA LEU A 157 27.70 32.83 -7.89
C LEU A 157 28.48 32.29 -6.70
N ARG A 158 28.59 33.11 -5.65
CA ARG A 158 29.15 32.71 -4.36
C ARG A 158 28.17 31.83 -3.59
N GLN A 159 28.67 31.11 -2.59
CA GLN A 159 27.86 30.21 -1.78
C GLN A 159 26.71 30.92 -1.05
N ASP A 160 26.92 32.15 -0.57
CA ASP A 160 25.91 32.99 0.10
C ASP A 160 24.89 33.62 -0.87
N GLU A 161 25.15 33.58 -2.18
CA GLU A 161 24.22 34.06 -3.21
C GLU A 161 23.23 32.97 -3.66
N VAL A 162 23.39 31.72 -3.23
CA VAL A 162 22.61 30.58 -3.72
C VAL A 162 22.04 29.77 -2.56
N LEU A 163 20.70 29.66 -2.54
CA LEU A 163 20.04 28.60 -1.79
C LEU A 163 20.25 27.29 -2.55
N HIS A 164 21.16 26.46 -2.06
CA HIS A 164 21.40 25.10 -2.57
C HIS A 164 20.75 24.09 -1.62
N ILE A 165 19.84 23.29 -2.17
CA ILE A 165 19.18 22.21 -1.45
C ILE A 165 19.66 20.91 -2.08
N THR A 166 20.38 20.13 -1.31
CA THR A 166 20.97 18.85 -1.74
C THR A 166 20.21 17.71 -1.08
N GLY A 167 19.74 16.75 -1.88
CA GLY A 167 19.21 15.50 -1.35
C GLY A 167 20.32 14.51 -1.01
N LEU A 168 20.08 13.21 -1.22
CA LEU A 168 21.09 12.17 -0.95
C LEU A 168 22.40 12.46 -1.70
N THR A 169 23.53 12.39 -1.03
CA THR A 169 24.84 12.74 -1.57
C THR A 169 25.93 11.74 -1.14
N LEU A 170 26.97 11.57 -1.96
CA LEU A 170 28.14 10.74 -1.63
C LEU A 170 29.29 11.55 -1.04
N ASN A 171 29.36 12.85 -1.32
CA ASN A 171 30.47 13.73 -0.98
C ASN A 171 30.05 14.89 -0.06
N GLY A 172 28.76 15.01 0.28
CA GLY A 172 28.23 16.11 1.08
C GLY A 172 27.96 17.40 0.30
N VAL A 173 28.23 17.40 -1.01
CA VAL A 173 28.18 18.60 -1.85
C VAL A 173 27.18 18.42 -2.98
N ASP A 174 27.36 17.39 -3.82
CA ASP A 174 26.53 17.17 -5.01
C ASP A 174 25.47 16.11 -4.74
N GLY A 175 24.25 16.35 -5.22
CA GLY A 175 23.17 15.39 -5.16
C GLY A 175 23.40 14.18 -6.07
N LEU A 176 23.04 12.99 -5.59
CA LEU A 176 22.98 11.78 -6.41
C LEU A 176 21.96 11.95 -7.53
N ARG A 177 22.36 11.75 -8.79
CA ARG A 177 21.46 11.86 -9.94
C ARG A 177 20.45 10.70 -9.97
N VAL A 178 19.35 10.84 -9.23
CA VAL A 178 18.35 9.77 -8.99
C VAL A 178 17.78 9.19 -10.29
N ILE A 179 17.50 10.01 -11.31
CA ILE A 179 17.01 9.54 -12.60
C ILE A 179 18.07 8.75 -13.38
N GLN A 180 19.36 9.10 -13.24
CA GLN A 180 20.44 8.33 -13.83
C GLN A 180 20.63 6.99 -13.11
N GLN A 181 20.43 6.95 -11.79
CA GLN A 181 20.44 5.70 -11.03
C GLN A 181 19.24 4.80 -11.41
N ALA A 182 18.08 5.38 -11.69
CA ALA A 182 16.88 4.69 -12.14
C ALA A 182 16.86 4.39 -13.66
N ARG A 183 17.94 4.69 -14.40
CA ARG A 183 17.97 4.65 -15.87
C ARG A 183 17.50 3.31 -16.44
N GLU A 184 17.91 2.19 -15.87
CA GLU A 184 17.55 0.87 -16.41
C GLU A 184 16.06 0.55 -16.16
N THR A 185 15.56 0.86 -14.96
CA THR A 185 14.14 0.71 -14.61
C THR A 185 13.25 1.59 -15.51
N LEU A 186 13.61 2.88 -15.67
CA LEU A 186 12.87 3.81 -16.50
C LEU A 186 12.99 3.48 -17.99
N GLY A 187 14.18 3.05 -18.44
CA GLY A 187 14.40 2.62 -19.81
C GLY A 187 13.57 1.40 -20.18
N LEU A 188 13.40 0.45 -19.25
CA LEU A 188 12.54 -0.72 -19.44
C LEU A 188 11.05 -0.32 -19.46
N LEU A 189 10.62 0.56 -18.56
CA LEU A 189 9.26 1.10 -18.54
C LEU A 189 8.94 1.80 -19.88
N MET A 190 9.77 2.76 -20.29
CA MET A 190 9.59 3.50 -21.54
C MET A 190 9.60 2.57 -22.77
N ALA A 191 10.44 1.53 -22.76
CA ALA A 191 10.46 0.53 -23.82
C ALA A 191 9.17 -0.31 -23.86
N ALA A 192 8.66 -0.73 -22.70
CA ALA A 192 7.40 -1.46 -22.60
C ALA A 192 6.20 -0.61 -23.06
N GLU A 193 6.18 0.67 -22.69
CA GLU A 193 5.17 1.62 -23.17
C GLU A 193 5.27 1.86 -24.67
N GLY A 194 6.48 2.03 -25.20
CA GLY A 194 6.73 2.17 -26.63
C GLY A 194 6.31 0.93 -27.42
N TYR A 195 6.59 -0.27 -26.89
CA TYR A 195 6.11 -1.53 -27.47
C TYR A 195 4.59 -1.60 -27.48
N ALA A 196 3.93 -1.33 -26.35
CA ALA A 196 2.49 -1.32 -26.23
C ALA A 196 1.85 -0.32 -27.20
N ALA A 197 2.35 0.92 -27.23
CA ALA A 197 1.86 1.97 -28.12
C ALA A 197 1.98 1.59 -29.60
N ARG A 198 3.10 0.97 -30.01
CA ARG A 198 3.27 0.47 -31.38
C ARG A 198 2.34 -0.69 -31.68
N PHE A 199 2.22 -1.65 -30.76
CA PHE A 199 1.36 -2.82 -30.91
C PHE A 199 -0.11 -2.44 -31.07
N PHE A 200 -0.63 -1.54 -30.23
CA PHE A 200 -2.00 -1.03 -30.35
C PHE A 200 -2.14 -0.07 -31.53
N GLY A 201 -1.13 0.77 -31.79
CA GLY A 201 -1.11 1.73 -32.89
C GLY A 201 -1.09 1.07 -34.29
N SER A 202 -0.57 -0.15 -34.40
CA SER A 202 -0.60 -0.96 -35.63
C SER A 202 -1.88 -1.80 -35.78
N GLY A 203 -2.91 -1.53 -34.99
CA GLY A 203 -4.21 -2.20 -35.11
C GLY A 203 -4.22 -3.65 -34.64
N ALA A 204 -3.33 -4.01 -33.70
CA ALA A 204 -3.19 -5.37 -33.15
C ALA A 204 -2.86 -6.46 -34.18
N ASN A 205 -2.44 -6.11 -35.40
CA ASN A 205 -1.95 -7.07 -36.37
C ASN A 205 -0.62 -7.65 -35.87
N PRO A 206 -0.57 -8.93 -35.42
CA PRO A 206 0.69 -9.56 -35.07
C PRO A 206 1.58 -9.54 -36.31
N GLY A 207 2.88 -9.33 -36.15
CA GLY A 207 3.80 -9.55 -37.26
C GLY A 207 3.50 -10.88 -37.94
N GLY A 208 3.59 -10.93 -39.27
CA GLY A 208 3.26 -12.13 -40.04
C GLY A 208 4.22 -12.31 -41.19
N VAL A 209 4.36 -13.55 -41.64
CA VAL A 209 5.16 -13.87 -42.81
C VAL A 209 4.23 -13.94 -44.01
N VAL A 210 4.54 -13.14 -45.03
CA VAL A 210 3.87 -13.21 -46.34
C VAL A 210 4.70 -14.13 -47.23
N THR A 211 4.10 -15.23 -47.65
CA THR A 211 4.73 -16.21 -48.56
C THR A 211 3.99 -16.27 -49.87
N THR A 212 4.71 -16.41 -50.99
CA THR A 212 4.12 -16.70 -52.31
C THR A 212 4.92 -17.78 -53.00
N ASP A 213 4.22 -18.65 -53.72
CA ASP A 213 4.83 -19.74 -54.49
C ASP A 213 5.34 -19.26 -55.87
N MET A 214 5.10 -17.98 -56.22
CA MET A 214 5.53 -17.41 -57.50
C MET A 214 6.88 -16.68 -57.41
N PRO A 215 7.77 -16.85 -58.41
CA PRO A 215 9.02 -16.10 -58.46
C PRO A 215 8.73 -14.62 -58.76
N LEU A 216 9.02 -13.75 -57.78
CA LEU A 216 8.87 -12.30 -57.90
C LEU A 216 10.21 -11.64 -58.25
N THR A 217 10.18 -10.68 -59.18
CA THR A 217 11.28 -9.74 -59.42
C THR A 217 11.47 -8.79 -58.22
N THR A 218 12.63 -8.14 -58.10
CA THR A 218 12.92 -7.19 -57.00
C THR A 218 11.88 -6.07 -56.92
N GLU A 219 11.43 -5.56 -58.07
CA GLU A 219 10.44 -4.49 -58.12
C GLU A 219 9.05 -4.95 -57.67
N GLN A 220 8.63 -6.15 -58.09
CA GLN A 220 7.37 -6.74 -57.64
C GLN A 220 7.36 -7.05 -56.14
N LYS A 221 8.51 -7.43 -55.56
CA LYS A 221 8.63 -7.61 -54.10
C LYS A 221 8.47 -6.28 -53.36
N ARG A 222 9.06 -5.19 -53.87
CA ARG A 222 8.93 -3.85 -53.29
C ARG A 222 7.49 -3.36 -53.33
N GLN A 223 6.85 -3.48 -54.50
CA GLN A 223 5.45 -3.09 -54.68
C GLN A 223 4.52 -3.89 -53.77
N LEU A 224 4.69 -5.22 -53.70
CA LEU A 224 3.89 -6.06 -52.82
C LEU A 224 4.06 -5.68 -51.34
N ALA A 225 5.29 -5.35 -50.91
CA ALA A 225 5.53 -4.90 -49.54
C ALA A 225 4.87 -3.54 -49.25
N GLU A 226 4.90 -2.61 -50.20
CA GLU A 226 4.25 -1.30 -50.10
C GLU A 226 2.72 -1.42 -50.06
N ASP A 227 2.14 -2.26 -50.91
CA ASP A 227 0.69 -2.52 -50.97
C ASP A 227 0.17 -3.14 -49.67
N ILE A 228 0.93 -4.08 -49.08
CA ILE A 228 0.59 -4.69 -47.79
C ILE A 228 0.77 -3.69 -46.65
N ALA A 229 1.85 -2.91 -46.65
CA ALA A 229 2.06 -1.88 -45.64
C ALA A 229 0.96 -0.81 -45.66
N ALA A 230 0.46 -0.44 -46.83
CA ALA A 230 -0.65 0.50 -46.99
C ALA A 230 -1.99 -0.03 -46.43
N GLN A 231 -2.20 -1.35 -46.49
CA GLN A 231 -3.42 -1.99 -45.98
C GLN A 231 -3.36 -2.31 -44.48
N VAL A 232 -2.18 -2.52 -43.91
CA VAL A 232 -2.01 -2.98 -42.51
C VAL A 232 -1.66 -1.83 -41.55
N LYS A 233 -1.09 -0.73 -42.04
CA LYS A 233 -0.58 0.36 -41.20
C LYS A 233 -1.67 1.39 -40.84
N GLY A 234 -1.98 1.50 -39.56
CA GLY A 234 -2.80 2.56 -38.97
C GLY A 234 -3.96 2.03 -38.14
N LEU A 235 -4.34 2.79 -37.10
CA LEU A 235 -5.42 2.42 -36.16
C LEU A 235 -6.76 2.14 -36.86
N ASN A 236 -7.10 2.90 -37.89
CA ASN A 236 -8.36 2.74 -38.63
C ASN A 236 -8.38 1.52 -39.56
N LYS A 237 -7.22 0.88 -39.79
CA LYS A 237 -7.06 -0.31 -40.61
C LYS A 237 -7.10 -1.61 -39.81
N ALA A 238 -7.21 -1.50 -38.49
CA ALA A 238 -7.46 -2.64 -37.62
C ALA A 238 -8.77 -3.34 -38.04
N HIS A 239 -8.74 -4.67 -38.19
CA HIS A 239 -9.88 -5.50 -38.60
C HIS A 239 -10.40 -5.30 -40.04
N GLU A 240 -9.72 -4.54 -40.90
CA GLU A 240 -10.03 -4.53 -42.33
C GLU A 240 -9.57 -5.84 -42.99
N ILE A 241 -10.31 -6.27 -44.02
CA ILE A 241 -9.99 -7.48 -44.79
C ILE A 241 -8.74 -7.21 -45.63
N LEU A 242 -7.67 -7.97 -45.37
CA LEU A 242 -6.44 -7.89 -46.15
C LEU A 242 -6.63 -8.55 -47.52
N VAL A 243 -6.43 -7.79 -48.60
CA VAL A 243 -6.49 -8.32 -49.96
C VAL A 243 -5.06 -8.49 -50.48
N LEU A 244 -4.70 -9.74 -50.74
CA LEU A 244 -3.37 -10.13 -51.20
C LEU A 244 -3.37 -10.51 -52.68
N SER A 245 -2.48 -9.90 -53.44
CA SER A 245 -2.28 -10.22 -54.87
C SER A 245 -1.29 -11.38 -55.05
N ASN A 246 -1.23 -11.93 -56.27
CA ASN A 246 -0.18 -12.89 -56.68
C ASN A 246 -0.09 -14.16 -55.82
N GLY A 247 -1.25 -14.69 -55.38
CA GLY A 247 -1.30 -15.93 -54.59
C GLY A 247 -0.59 -15.85 -53.24
N ALA A 248 -0.29 -14.64 -52.75
CA ALA A 248 0.39 -14.44 -51.48
C ALA A 248 -0.50 -14.85 -50.31
N LYS A 249 0.09 -15.54 -49.35
CA LYS A 249 -0.55 -16.01 -48.12
C LYS A 249 0.07 -15.28 -46.94
N PHE A 250 -0.75 -14.62 -46.14
CA PHE A 250 -0.33 -14.03 -44.87
C PHE A 250 -0.49 -15.07 -43.76
N THR A 251 0.63 -15.49 -43.17
CA THR A 251 0.64 -16.36 -42.00
C THR A 251 0.90 -15.49 -40.77
N PRO A 252 -0.10 -15.29 -39.88
CA PRO A 252 0.15 -14.55 -38.65
C PRO A 252 1.14 -15.33 -37.78
N ILE A 253 2.18 -14.66 -37.29
CA ILE A 253 3.00 -15.24 -36.21
C ILE A 253 2.17 -15.02 -34.94
N GLY A 254 1.63 -16.11 -34.38
CA GLY A 254 0.76 -16.04 -33.22
C GLY A 254 1.41 -15.30 -32.05
N LEU A 255 0.68 -14.36 -31.46
CA LEU A 255 1.03 -13.79 -30.17
C LEU A 255 0.45 -14.67 -29.07
N SER A 256 1.34 -15.35 -28.34
CA SER A 256 1.11 -16.04 -27.07
C SER A 256 0.55 -15.06 -26.01
N PRO A 257 -0.05 -15.49 -24.87
CA PRO A 257 -0.94 -14.71 -23.99
C PRO A 257 -0.23 -13.59 -23.19
N ALA A 258 0.31 -12.60 -23.90
CA ALA A 258 1.12 -11.52 -23.37
C ALA A 258 0.31 -10.35 -22.83
N ASN A 259 -1.00 -10.26 -23.14
CA ASN A 259 -1.81 -9.08 -22.78
C ASN A 259 -1.98 -8.93 -21.26
N SER A 260 -2.25 -10.03 -20.55
CA SER A 260 -2.35 -10.02 -19.08
C SER A 260 -0.99 -9.81 -18.41
N GLN A 261 0.06 -10.45 -18.93
CA GLN A 261 1.44 -10.31 -18.44
C GLN A 261 2.00 -8.90 -18.65
N LEU A 262 1.62 -8.20 -19.73
CA LEU A 262 2.07 -6.84 -20.00
C LEU A 262 1.48 -5.83 -18.99
N VAL A 263 0.24 -6.05 -18.54
CA VAL A 263 -0.37 -5.23 -17.48
C VAL A 263 0.37 -5.45 -16.15
N GLU A 264 0.63 -6.70 -15.78
CA GLU A 264 1.38 -7.04 -14.57
C GLU A 264 2.80 -6.46 -14.58
N VAL A 265 3.51 -6.53 -15.71
CA VAL A 265 4.84 -5.92 -15.88
C VAL A 265 4.77 -4.41 -15.72
N ARG A 266 3.76 -3.74 -16.28
CA ARG A 266 3.61 -2.28 -16.14
C ARG A 266 3.28 -1.88 -14.70
N GLU A 267 2.39 -2.60 -14.02
CA GLU A 267 2.11 -2.35 -12.59
C GLU A 267 3.35 -2.54 -11.72
N PHE A 268 4.13 -3.61 -11.98
CA PHE A 268 5.39 -3.84 -11.28
C PHE A 268 6.41 -2.72 -11.54
N GLN A 269 6.55 -2.28 -12.78
CA GLN A 269 7.44 -1.16 -13.13
C GLN A 269 7.04 0.15 -12.46
N ILE A 270 5.74 0.44 -12.35
CA ILE A 270 5.26 1.63 -11.60
C ILE A 270 5.68 1.54 -10.14
N ARG A 271 5.61 0.35 -9.51
CA ARG A 271 6.10 0.15 -8.13
C ARG A 271 7.60 0.35 -8.02
N GLU A 272 8.39 -0.12 -8.99
CA GLU A 272 9.83 0.11 -9.01
C GLU A 272 10.18 1.60 -9.14
N VAL A 273 9.46 2.34 -9.98
CA VAL A 273 9.61 3.82 -10.05
C VAL A 273 9.25 4.46 -8.71
N ALA A 274 8.15 4.03 -8.08
CA ALA A 274 7.71 4.57 -6.80
C ALA A 274 8.78 4.44 -5.69
N ARG A 275 9.53 3.33 -5.67
CA ARG A 275 10.63 3.09 -4.71
C ARG A 275 11.72 4.16 -4.77
N PHE A 276 12.08 4.66 -5.95
CA PHE A 276 13.10 5.71 -6.09
C PHE A 276 12.69 7.05 -5.45
N PHE A 277 11.39 7.32 -5.34
CA PHE A 277 10.84 8.53 -4.72
C PHE A 277 10.40 8.32 -3.27
N ASN A 278 10.58 7.11 -2.73
CA ASN A 278 9.92 6.65 -1.50
C ASN A 278 8.39 6.90 -1.51
N MET A 279 7.76 6.76 -2.68
CA MET A 279 6.34 7.07 -2.89
C MET A 279 5.48 5.84 -2.59
N PRO A 280 4.49 5.94 -1.69
CA PRO A 280 3.57 4.83 -1.44
C PRO A 280 2.75 4.49 -2.69
N PRO A 281 2.62 3.20 -3.08
CA PRO A 281 1.93 2.81 -4.32
C PRO A 281 0.48 3.31 -4.44
N HIS A 282 -0.25 3.41 -3.33
CA HIS A 282 -1.63 3.90 -3.30
C HIS A 282 -1.74 5.36 -3.80
N LYS A 283 -0.67 6.17 -3.66
CA LYS A 283 -0.61 7.54 -4.21
C LYS A 283 -0.53 7.58 -5.73
N LEU A 284 -0.11 6.48 -6.35
CA LEU A 284 -0.03 6.31 -7.81
C LEU A 284 -1.25 5.55 -8.37
N GLY A 285 -2.30 5.35 -7.57
CA GLY A 285 -3.50 4.61 -7.97
C GLY A 285 -3.37 3.09 -7.88
N LEU A 286 -2.24 2.57 -7.38
CA LEU A 286 -2.04 1.15 -7.11
C LEU A 286 -2.53 0.83 -5.69
N VAL A 287 -3.84 0.81 -5.51
CA VAL A 287 -4.46 0.44 -4.24
C VAL A 287 -4.58 -1.08 -4.17
N GLU A 288 -4.06 -1.67 -3.09
CA GLU A 288 -4.27 -3.09 -2.83
C GLU A 288 -5.75 -3.34 -2.53
N LYS A 289 -6.33 -4.33 -3.22
CA LYS A 289 -7.75 -4.69 -3.04
C LYS A 289 -7.97 -5.11 -1.58
N GLY A 290 -8.77 -4.34 -0.84
CA GLY A 290 -9.09 -4.63 0.56
C GLY A 290 -8.50 -3.68 1.61
N ALA A 291 -7.87 -2.56 1.21
CA ALA A 291 -7.44 -1.53 2.16
C ALA A 291 -8.64 -0.95 2.95
N SER A 292 -8.61 -1.06 4.28
CA SER A 292 -9.62 -0.49 5.18
C SER A 292 -9.35 1.00 5.47
N TYR A 293 -10.36 1.75 5.95
CA TYR A 293 -10.20 3.17 6.33
C TYR A 293 -9.04 3.40 7.32
N ALA A 294 -8.90 2.55 8.34
CA ALA A 294 -7.80 2.63 9.31
C ALA A 294 -6.43 2.36 8.66
N SER A 295 -6.37 1.46 7.67
CA SER A 295 -5.15 1.23 6.88
C SER A 295 -4.80 2.43 6.00
N ILE A 296 -5.80 3.12 5.44
CA ILE A 296 -5.58 4.34 4.64
C ILE A 296 -5.05 5.49 5.51
N GLU A 297 -5.56 5.64 6.74
CA GLU A 297 -5.06 6.64 7.69
C GLU A 297 -3.60 6.36 8.07
N GLN A 298 -3.26 5.12 8.43
CA GLN A 298 -1.88 4.73 8.69
C GLN A 298 -0.97 4.93 7.46
N GLN A 299 -1.46 4.63 6.26
CA GLN A 299 -0.73 4.90 5.01
C GLN A 299 -0.52 6.40 4.76
N GLN A 300 -1.47 7.25 5.17
CA GLN A 300 -1.35 8.70 5.08
C GLN A 300 -0.34 9.25 6.10
N ILE A 301 -0.31 8.68 7.31
CA ILE A 301 0.71 9.00 8.32
C ILE A 301 2.09 8.59 7.82
N ALA A 302 2.25 7.35 7.32
CA ALA A 302 3.50 6.87 6.75
C ALA A 302 3.99 7.75 5.58
N PHE A 303 3.08 8.18 4.70
CA PHE A 303 3.41 9.13 3.63
C PHE A 303 3.96 10.46 4.20
N LEU A 304 3.36 10.99 5.27
CA LEU A 304 3.86 12.21 5.89
C LEU A 304 5.23 11.99 6.56
N THR A 305 5.38 10.93 7.34
CA THR A 305 6.56 10.69 8.18
C THR A 305 7.76 10.16 7.41
N GLU A 306 7.55 9.27 6.44
CA GLU A 306 8.60 8.58 5.71
C GLU A 306 8.89 9.21 4.35
N THR A 307 7.87 9.74 3.66
CA THR A 307 8.05 10.36 2.34
C THR A 307 8.28 11.85 2.44
N LEU A 308 7.35 12.62 3.03
CA LEU A 308 7.40 14.09 2.98
C LEU A 308 8.42 14.67 3.95
N ARG A 309 8.42 14.24 5.21
CA ARG A 309 9.23 14.83 6.29
C ARG A 309 10.73 14.95 5.95
N PRO A 310 11.41 13.95 5.36
CA PRO A 310 12.82 14.10 4.97
C PRO A 310 13.06 15.29 4.04
N TRP A 311 12.18 15.51 3.04
CA TRP A 311 12.28 16.65 2.13
C TRP A 311 12.01 17.97 2.82
N LEU A 312 11.01 18.02 3.72
CA LEU A 312 10.70 19.24 4.49
C LEU A 312 11.90 19.69 5.32
N VAL A 313 12.53 18.75 6.03
CA VAL A 313 13.70 19.03 6.88
C VAL A 313 14.88 19.52 6.05
N LEU A 314 15.15 18.92 4.88
CA LEU A 314 16.22 19.38 3.99
C LEU A 314 16.01 20.82 3.51
N ILE A 315 14.77 21.15 3.11
CA ILE A 315 14.42 22.50 2.68
C ILE A 315 14.55 23.50 3.84
N GLU A 316 14.02 23.15 5.01
CA GLU A 316 14.10 23.98 6.22
C GLU A 316 15.53 24.24 6.64
N GLN A 317 16.37 23.21 6.70
CA GLN A 317 17.77 23.35 7.08
C GLN A 317 18.57 24.16 6.07
N ALA A 318 18.36 23.96 4.76
CA ALA A 318 19.02 24.75 3.73
C ALA A 318 18.65 26.25 3.82
N ILE A 319 17.37 26.56 4.06
CA ILE A 319 16.91 27.94 4.27
C ILE A 319 17.49 28.51 5.56
N ASN A 320 17.40 27.78 6.67
CA ASN A 320 17.89 28.20 7.98
C ASN A 320 19.41 28.48 7.96
N ALA A 321 20.17 27.70 7.19
CA ALA A 321 21.62 27.86 7.09
C ALA A 321 22.05 29.02 6.17
N THR A 322 21.23 29.42 5.19
CA THR A 322 21.68 30.32 4.10
C THR A 322 20.95 31.66 4.06
N MET A 323 19.69 31.73 4.52
CA MET A 323 18.82 32.90 4.29
C MET A 323 18.65 33.80 5.51
N PHE A 324 19.29 33.48 6.63
CA PHE A 324 19.39 34.35 7.81
C PHE A 324 20.81 34.90 7.93
N SER A 325 20.91 36.17 8.34
CA SER A 325 22.20 36.76 8.67
C SER A 325 22.81 36.11 9.92
N GLU A 326 24.12 36.26 10.14
CA GLU A 326 24.79 35.75 11.35
C GLU A 326 24.15 36.28 12.64
N SER A 327 23.62 37.51 12.64
CA SER A 327 22.91 38.08 13.78
C SER A 327 21.49 37.52 14.01
N GLU A 328 20.92 36.85 13.01
CA GLU A 328 19.54 36.35 13.02
C GLU A 328 19.45 34.84 13.24
N VAL A 329 20.51 34.09 12.94
CA VAL A 329 20.49 32.61 12.90
C VAL A 329 20.06 31.96 14.23
N ASP A 330 20.39 32.58 15.37
CA ASP A 330 19.99 32.10 16.69
C ASP A 330 18.58 32.58 17.08
N ARG A 331 18.06 33.63 16.45
CA ARG A 331 16.78 34.27 16.81
C ARG A 331 15.63 33.81 15.93
N TYR A 332 15.85 33.61 14.64
CA TYR A 332 14.81 33.30 13.66
C TYR A 332 15.07 31.96 12.98
N PHE A 333 14.00 31.28 12.59
CA PHE A 333 14.06 30.04 11.82
C PHE A 333 12.77 29.83 11.03
N VAL A 334 12.80 28.93 10.06
CA VAL A 334 11.63 28.44 9.33
C VAL A 334 11.37 26.98 9.66
N GLU A 335 10.09 26.63 9.65
CA GLU A 335 9.60 25.26 9.82
C GLU A 335 8.26 25.12 9.09
N HIS A 336 8.05 24.02 8.36
CA HIS A 336 6.78 23.79 7.70
C HIS A 336 5.68 23.49 8.72
N ASN A 337 4.50 24.06 8.50
CA ASN A 337 3.32 23.67 9.26
C ASN A 337 2.62 22.49 8.60
N VAL A 338 2.83 21.29 9.13
CA VAL A 338 2.23 20.04 8.63
C VAL A 338 0.83 19.74 9.16
N GLU A 339 0.32 20.51 10.14
CA GLU A 339 -0.99 20.26 10.77
C GLU A 339 -2.13 20.27 9.73
N GLY A 340 -1.99 21.05 8.66
CA GLY A 340 -2.95 21.11 7.56
C GLY A 340 -3.17 19.78 6.82
N LEU A 341 -2.15 18.92 6.74
CA LEU A 341 -2.23 17.61 6.07
C LEU A 341 -2.97 16.57 6.93
N LEU A 342 -3.03 16.79 8.26
CA LEU A 342 -3.69 15.90 9.22
C LEU A 342 -5.17 16.27 9.45
N ARG A 343 -5.68 17.33 8.80
CA ARG A 343 -7.08 17.78 8.96
C ARG A 343 -8.14 16.84 8.35
N GLY A 344 -7.73 15.71 7.78
CA GLY A 344 -8.58 14.83 6.96
C GLY A 344 -9.74 14.14 7.67
N ASP A 345 -9.73 14.06 9.00
CA ASP A 345 -10.88 13.59 9.78
C ASP A 345 -11.39 14.64 10.76
N THR A 346 -12.58 15.15 10.48
CA THR A 346 -13.29 16.12 11.34
C THR A 346 -13.63 15.51 12.69
N LYS A 347 -13.93 14.20 12.77
CA LYS A 347 -14.30 13.53 14.02
C LYS A 347 -13.11 13.43 14.97
N SER A 348 -12.01 12.80 14.53
CA SER A 348 -10.78 12.68 15.34
C SER A 348 -10.21 14.05 15.72
N ARG A 349 -10.31 15.07 14.85
CA ARG A 349 -9.88 16.43 15.16
C ARG A 349 -10.72 17.09 16.26
N TYR A 350 -12.05 16.99 16.20
CA TYR A 350 -12.91 17.54 17.25
C TYR A 350 -12.81 16.76 18.55
N GLU A 351 -12.61 15.45 18.50
CA GLU A 351 -12.31 14.63 19.68
C GLU A 351 -10.99 15.06 20.35
N ALA A 352 -9.94 15.30 19.56
CA ALA A 352 -8.66 15.82 20.06
C ALA A 352 -8.82 17.21 20.70
N TYR A 353 -9.59 18.13 20.10
CA TYR A 353 -9.88 19.43 20.71
C TYR A 353 -10.72 19.30 21.98
N HIS A 354 -11.68 18.38 22.02
CA HIS A 354 -12.49 18.13 23.22
C HIS A 354 -11.59 17.64 24.37
N LEU A 355 -10.71 16.68 24.11
CA LEU A 355 -9.70 16.23 25.08
C LEU A 355 -8.81 17.37 25.54
N ALA A 356 -8.26 18.17 24.60
CA ALA A 356 -7.38 19.27 24.93
C ALA A 356 -8.03 20.39 25.77
N LEU A 357 -9.30 20.68 25.50
CA LEU A 357 -10.12 21.60 26.30
C LEU A 357 -10.45 21.01 27.67
N ALA A 358 -10.72 19.70 27.76
CA ALA A 358 -11.04 19.01 29.01
C ALA A 358 -9.82 18.88 29.94
N ASP A 359 -8.64 18.62 29.37
CA ASP A 359 -7.35 18.53 30.09
C ASP A 359 -6.77 19.91 30.43
N GLY A 360 -7.31 20.98 29.85
CA GLY A 360 -6.97 22.36 30.20
C GLY A 360 -5.66 22.88 29.63
N TRP A 361 -5.09 22.26 28.60
CA TRP A 361 -3.88 22.76 27.92
C TRP A 361 -4.15 23.53 26.63
N LEU A 362 -5.39 23.52 26.12
CA LEU A 362 -5.89 24.49 25.15
C LEU A 362 -7.08 25.28 25.70
N ASN A 363 -7.20 26.54 25.28
CA ASN A 363 -8.39 27.37 25.47
C ASN A 363 -9.24 27.46 24.19
N ARG A 364 -10.44 28.03 24.29
CA ARG A 364 -11.40 28.09 23.18
C ARG A 364 -10.93 28.99 22.04
N ASP A 365 -10.21 30.08 22.34
CA ASP A 365 -9.70 30.98 21.31
C ASP A 365 -8.54 30.36 20.52
N GLU A 366 -7.71 29.53 21.14
CA GLU A 366 -6.65 28.77 20.47
C GLU A 366 -7.24 27.72 19.51
N VAL A 367 -8.31 27.04 19.90
CA VAL A 367 -9.05 26.13 19.00
C VAL A 367 -9.68 26.91 17.84
N ARG A 368 -10.25 28.09 18.11
CA ARG A 368 -10.83 28.96 17.08
C ARG A 368 -9.78 29.47 16.11
N GLU A 369 -8.60 29.87 16.59
CA GLU A 369 -7.47 30.25 15.73
C GLU A 369 -7.08 29.09 14.80
N LYS A 370 -6.98 27.86 15.33
CA LYS A 370 -6.67 26.65 14.54
C LYS A 370 -7.72 26.36 13.46
N GLU A 371 -8.99 26.65 13.72
CA GLU A 371 -10.11 26.55 12.76
C GLU A 371 -10.29 27.82 11.90
N ASN A 372 -9.37 28.79 11.94
CA ASN A 372 -9.46 30.08 11.24
C ASN A 372 -10.72 30.90 11.58
N LEU A 373 -11.16 30.85 12.84
CA LEU A 373 -12.28 31.60 13.38
C LEU A 373 -11.78 32.77 14.24
N ASN A 374 -12.50 33.89 14.20
CA ASN A 374 -12.19 35.04 15.06
C ASN A 374 -12.32 34.67 16.55
N PRO A 375 -11.49 35.23 17.44
CA PRO A 375 -11.60 35.00 18.87
C PRO A 375 -12.96 35.47 19.41
N ILE A 376 -13.38 34.91 20.54
CA ILE A 376 -14.63 35.27 21.21
C ILE A 376 -14.50 36.68 21.78
N PRO A 377 -15.44 37.61 21.47
CA PRO A 377 -15.41 38.97 22.00
C PRO A 377 -15.33 39.01 23.54
N GLY A 378 -14.59 39.98 24.07
CA GLY A 378 -14.46 40.18 25.52
C GLY A 378 -13.53 39.19 26.23
N GLY A 379 -12.71 38.43 25.50
CA GLY A 379 -11.69 37.54 26.09
C GLY A 379 -12.23 36.27 26.73
N ALA A 380 -13.54 36.00 26.61
CA ALA A 380 -14.18 34.83 27.19
C ALA A 380 -13.63 33.49 26.66
N GLY A 381 -12.98 33.49 25.50
CA GLY A 381 -12.35 32.30 24.92
C GLY A 381 -10.93 32.01 25.42
N GLN A 382 -10.30 32.93 26.16
CA GLN A 382 -8.94 32.78 26.72
C GLN A 382 -8.92 32.03 28.05
N VAL A 383 -10.10 31.70 28.60
CA VAL A 383 -10.25 30.98 29.87
C VAL A 383 -9.97 29.49 29.66
N PHE A 384 -9.01 28.95 30.42
CA PHE A 384 -8.73 27.51 30.48
C PHE A 384 -9.75 26.81 31.37
N LEU A 385 -10.26 25.67 30.92
CA LEU A 385 -11.16 24.83 31.70
C LEU A 385 -10.32 23.88 32.57
N VAL A 386 -10.77 23.63 33.81
CA VAL A 386 -10.11 22.70 34.73
C VAL A 386 -11.08 21.55 35.02
N PRO A 387 -10.67 20.28 34.84
CA PRO A 387 -11.54 19.16 35.15
C PRO A 387 -11.75 19.06 36.66
N LEU A 388 -13.03 19.05 37.09
CA LEU A 388 -13.45 18.99 38.50
C LEU A 388 -13.02 17.72 39.25
N ASN A 389 -12.49 16.72 38.53
CA ASN A 389 -12.22 15.37 39.04
C ASN A 389 -10.71 15.11 39.26
N MET A 390 -9.84 16.09 38.99
CA MET A 390 -8.40 15.97 39.26
C MET A 390 -8.07 16.70 40.56
N GLY A 391 -7.87 15.94 41.64
CA GLY A 391 -7.40 16.47 42.92
C GLY A 391 -5.94 16.93 42.84
N PRO A 392 -5.52 17.90 43.67
CA PRO A 392 -4.16 18.43 43.66
C PRO A 392 -3.13 17.43 44.21
N ALA A 393 -1.92 17.46 43.64
CA ALA A 393 -0.74 16.83 44.23
C ALA A 393 -0.31 17.62 45.48
N GLN A 394 -0.71 17.10 46.66
CA GLN A 394 -0.27 17.42 48.02
C GLN A 394 -0.41 18.87 48.55
N THR A 395 -1.28 19.01 49.55
CA THR A 395 -0.99 19.65 50.84
C THR A 395 -1.56 18.74 51.95
N PRO A 396 -0.85 18.51 53.08
CA PRO A 396 -1.29 17.59 54.12
C PRO A 396 -2.35 18.21 55.04
N ASP A 397 -3.04 17.32 55.75
CA ASP A 397 -4.01 17.52 56.82
C ASP A 397 -5.47 17.69 56.38
N GLU A 398 -6.14 16.55 56.22
CA GLU A 398 -7.42 16.25 56.89
C GLU A 398 -7.68 14.73 56.77
N GLU A 399 -7.78 14.05 57.92
CA GLU A 399 -8.06 12.62 58.03
C GLU A 399 -9.48 12.29 57.53
N PRO A 400 -9.70 11.21 56.77
CA PRO A 400 -11.04 10.67 56.58
C PRO A 400 -11.34 9.60 57.63
N GLU A 401 -12.34 9.88 58.48
CA GLU A 401 -13.02 8.87 59.27
C GLU A 401 -13.84 7.92 58.36
N GLY A 402 -13.71 6.62 58.59
CA GLY A 402 -14.77 5.64 58.34
C GLY A 402 -14.52 4.63 57.20
N GLU A 403 -13.77 3.57 57.48
CA GLU A 403 -13.86 2.31 56.74
C GLU A 403 -15.17 1.57 57.07
N PRO A 404 -15.79 0.89 56.10
CA PRO A 404 -16.50 -0.36 56.36
C PRO A 404 -15.70 -1.56 55.85
N GLU A 405 -15.59 -2.56 56.72
CA GLU A 405 -14.96 -3.87 56.52
C GLU A 405 -15.50 -4.68 55.32
N PRO A 406 -14.69 -5.65 54.82
CA PRO A 406 -14.96 -6.36 53.56
C PRO A 406 -16.00 -7.47 53.75
N LYS A 407 -16.96 -7.55 52.82
CA LYS A 407 -17.76 -8.77 52.64
C LYS A 407 -17.18 -9.63 51.51
N ALA A 408 -17.04 -10.90 51.84
CA ALA A 408 -16.50 -11.97 51.01
C ALA A 408 -17.37 -12.30 49.78
N ASP A 409 -16.66 -12.68 48.72
CA ASP A 409 -17.05 -13.48 47.55
C ASP A 409 -18.49 -13.38 47.03
N GLU A 410 -18.64 -12.61 45.95
CA GLU A 410 -19.50 -12.97 44.82
C GLU A 410 -18.74 -12.66 43.51
N GLN A 411 -18.08 -13.70 42.97
CA GLN A 411 -17.68 -13.74 41.56
C GLN A 411 -18.93 -13.80 40.69
N ALA A 412 -19.50 -12.65 40.32
CA ALA A 412 -20.35 -12.51 39.14
C ALA A 412 -20.49 -11.04 38.73
N THR A 413 -20.20 -10.79 37.46
CA THR A 413 -20.51 -9.57 36.69
C THR A 413 -19.83 -8.28 37.16
N ARG A 414 -18.63 -7.99 36.61
CA ARG A 414 -18.27 -6.59 36.32
C ARG A 414 -19.35 -6.04 35.39
N ALA A 415 -20.08 -5.03 35.84
CA ALA A 415 -20.99 -4.30 34.96
C ALA A 415 -20.15 -3.65 33.84
N ASP A 416 -20.40 -4.06 32.60
CA ASP A 416 -19.77 -3.51 31.41
C ASP A 416 -20.00 -2.00 31.34
N THR A 417 -18.92 -1.23 31.26
CA THR A 417 -19.05 0.19 30.93
C THR A 417 -19.43 0.32 29.45
N PRO A 418 -20.16 1.37 29.03
CA PRO A 418 -20.44 1.60 27.60
C PRO A 418 -19.18 1.63 26.72
N ASP A 419 -18.01 1.98 27.29
CA ASP A 419 -16.71 1.96 26.60
C ASP A 419 -16.19 0.54 26.36
N ASP A 420 -16.45 -0.41 27.28
CA ASP A 420 -16.02 -1.82 27.14
C ASP A 420 -16.78 -2.53 26.02
N ASP A 421 -18.09 -2.29 25.91
CA ASP A 421 -18.92 -2.84 24.83
C ASP A 421 -18.55 -2.24 23.47
N GLU A 422 -18.27 -0.94 23.40
CA GLU A 422 -17.84 -0.31 22.16
C GLU A 422 -16.47 -0.86 21.70
N ARG A 423 -15.55 -1.08 22.64
CA ARG A 423 -14.24 -1.67 22.37
C ARG A 423 -14.36 -3.12 21.87
N ALA A 424 -15.17 -3.93 22.53
CA ALA A 424 -15.45 -5.32 22.14
C ALA A 424 -16.06 -5.40 20.72
N LEU A 425 -17.01 -4.52 20.41
CA LEU A 425 -17.61 -4.40 19.08
C LEU A 425 -16.61 -3.91 18.02
N ARG A 426 -15.71 -2.99 18.38
CA ARG A 426 -14.66 -2.49 17.47
C ARG A 426 -13.71 -3.61 17.06
N ALA A 427 -13.26 -4.39 18.03
CA ALA A 427 -12.44 -5.59 17.83
C ALA A 427 -13.15 -6.63 16.95
N ALA A 428 -14.41 -6.95 17.26
CA ALA A 428 -15.21 -7.88 16.48
C ALA A 428 -15.39 -7.43 15.01
N ARG A 429 -15.64 -6.13 14.77
CA ARG A 429 -15.75 -5.56 13.42
C ARG A 429 -14.43 -5.57 12.66
N GLN A 430 -13.30 -5.40 13.34
CA GLN A 430 -11.98 -5.50 12.71
C GLN A 430 -11.69 -6.93 12.25
N ARG A 431 -11.97 -7.93 13.11
CA ARG A 431 -11.90 -9.35 12.71
C ARG A 431 -12.85 -9.70 11.59
N GLN A 432 -14.05 -9.12 11.58
CA GLN A 432 -14.98 -9.25 10.45
C GLN A 432 -14.36 -8.75 9.16
N ARG A 433 -13.75 -7.57 9.15
CA ARG A 433 -13.07 -7.03 7.97
C ARG A 433 -11.95 -7.94 7.50
N LEU A 434 -11.09 -8.41 8.42
CA LEU A 434 -10.03 -9.36 8.08
C LEU A 434 -10.60 -10.63 7.44
N ALA A 435 -11.60 -11.27 8.06
CA ALA A 435 -12.24 -12.44 7.49
C ALA A 435 -12.78 -12.19 6.08
N HIS A 436 -13.42 -11.04 5.84
CA HIS A 436 -13.91 -10.67 4.51
C HIS A 436 -12.77 -10.49 3.49
N THR A 437 -11.66 -9.86 3.86
CA THR A 437 -10.50 -9.67 2.97
C THR A 437 -9.88 -11.01 2.57
N TRP A 438 -9.78 -11.96 3.50
CA TRP A 438 -9.17 -13.27 3.24
C TRP A 438 -10.08 -14.27 2.51
N ARG A 439 -11.39 -13.99 2.39
CA ARG A 439 -12.36 -14.88 1.71
C ARG A 439 -11.95 -15.19 0.28
N ARG A 440 -11.55 -14.20 -0.52
CA ARG A 440 -11.25 -14.46 -1.94
C ARG A 440 -10.04 -15.36 -2.11
N VAL A 441 -9.00 -15.16 -1.30
CA VAL A 441 -7.76 -15.96 -1.37
C VAL A 441 -8.02 -17.41 -0.94
N LEU A 442 -8.83 -17.61 0.11
CA LEU A 442 -9.27 -18.96 0.50
C LEU A 442 -10.17 -19.59 -0.55
N GLN A 443 -11.05 -18.82 -1.19
CA GLN A 443 -11.90 -19.30 -2.28
C GLN A 443 -11.05 -19.76 -3.47
N ASP A 444 -10.05 -18.99 -3.89
CA ASP A 444 -9.14 -19.37 -4.98
C ASP A 444 -8.38 -20.66 -4.68
N ALA A 445 -8.00 -20.87 -3.41
CA ALA A 445 -7.37 -22.12 -2.97
C ALA A 445 -8.34 -23.31 -3.01
N ASP A 446 -9.57 -23.13 -2.54
CA ASP A 446 -10.61 -24.16 -2.57
C ASP A 446 -11.06 -24.47 -4.01
N GLU A 447 -11.08 -23.47 -4.91
CA GLU A 447 -11.31 -23.67 -6.35
C GLU A 447 -10.27 -24.63 -6.95
N ARG A 448 -8.98 -24.50 -6.58
CA ARG A 448 -7.92 -25.43 -7.03
C ARG A 448 -8.07 -26.83 -6.42
N ILE A 449 -8.52 -26.92 -5.18
CA ILE A 449 -8.78 -28.20 -4.50
C ILE A 449 -9.92 -28.94 -5.20
N VAL A 450 -11.07 -28.29 -5.35
CA VAL A 450 -12.28 -28.87 -5.93
C VAL A 450 -12.09 -29.20 -7.41
N ARG A 451 -11.41 -28.36 -8.20
CA ARG A 451 -11.11 -28.68 -9.61
C ARG A 451 -10.27 -29.93 -9.76
N ARG A 452 -9.22 -30.07 -8.93
CA ARG A 452 -8.39 -31.28 -8.95
C ARG A 452 -9.19 -32.50 -8.50
N GLU A 453 -9.91 -32.38 -7.39
CA GLU A 453 -10.75 -33.44 -6.85
C GLU A 453 -11.76 -33.93 -7.89
N LYS A 454 -12.50 -33.02 -8.53
CA LYS A 454 -13.42 -33.34 -9.64
C LYS A 454 -12.72 -34.08 -10.77
N ALA A 455 -11.58 -33.57 -11.24
CA ALA A 455 -10.86 -34.17 -12.37
C ALA A 455 -10.34 -35.58 -12.05
N ASP A 456 -9.75 -35.78 -10.88
CA ASP A 456 -9.19 -37.05 -10.46
C ASP A 456 -10.29 -38.10 -10.19
N VAL A 457 -11.36 -37.70 -9.49
CA VAL A 457 -12.49 -38.58 -9.17
C VAL A 457 -13.26 -38.96 -10.44
N LEU A 458 -13.61 -38.02 -11.32
CA LEU A 458 -14.35 -38.35 -12.56
C LEU A 458 -13.55 -39.19 -13.53
N ARG A 459 -12.24 -38.94 -13.65
CA ARG A 459 -11.36 -39.78 -14.46
C ARG A 459 -11.39 -41.22 -13.98
N LYS A 460 -11.26 -41.45 -12.67
CA LYS A 460 -11.28 -42.81 -12.12
C LYS A 460 -12.68 -43.43 -12.11
N ALA A 461 -13.73 -42.64 -11.87
CA ALA A 461 -15.11 -43.09 -11.94
C ALA A 461 -15.42 -43.66 -13.33
N ARG A 462 -15.09 -42.94 -14.40
CA ARG A 462 -15.28 -43.42 -15.79
C ARG A 462 -14.49 -44.70 -16.10
N GLU A 463 -13.29 -44.84 -15.54
CA GLU A 463 -12.43 -46.02 -15.74
C GLU A 463 -12.95 -47.28 -15.03
N ILE A 464 -13.37 -47.16 -13.76
CA ILE A 464 -13.75 -48.30 -12.91
C ILE A 464 -15.25 -48.59 -13.02
N LEU A 465 -16.10 -47.57 -12.83
CA LEU A 465 -17.56 -47.73 -12.84
C LEU A 465 -18.10 -48.03 -14.24
N GLY A 466 -17.38 -47.63 -15.31
CA GLY A 466 -17.69 -48.04 -16.68
C GLY A 466 -17.67 -49.57 -16.88
N LYS A 467 -16.99 -50.31 -15.99
CA LYS A 467 -16.96 -51.79 -15.95
C LYS A 467 -17.96 -52.38 -14.95
N ARG A 468 -18.85 -51.56 -14.38
CA ARG A 468 -19.85 -51.90 -13.34
C ARG A 468 -19.23 -52.40 -12.01
N ASP A 469 -18.03 -51.96 -11.68
CA ASP A 469 -17.32 -52.37 -10.46
C ASP A 469 -17.34 -51.28 -9.38
N ALA A 470 -18.46 -51.18 -8.67
CA ALA A 470 -18.64 -50.17 -7.62
C ALA A 470 -17.73 -50.41 -6.40
N GLN A 471 -17.46 -51.67 -6.05
CA GLN A 471 -16.67 -52.02 -4.87
C GLN A 471 -15.21 -51.60 -5.03
N THR A 472 -14.63 -51.83 -6.22
CA THR A 472 -13.27 -51.38 -6.51
C THR A 472 -13.17 -49.86 -6.54
N PHE A 473 -14.20 -49.15 -7.04
CA PHE A 473 -14.21 -47.69 -7.02
C PHE A 473 -14.31 -47.12 -5.60
N GLU A 474 -15.14 -47.73 -4.75
CA GLU A 474 -15.24 -47.32 -3.35
C GLU A 474 -13.91 -47.49 -2.62
N LYS A 475 -13.22 -48.62 -2.81
CA LYS A 475 -11.88 -48.84 -2.26
C LYS A 475 -10.87 -47.81 -2.77
N TRP A 476 -10.93 -47.47 -4.06
CA TRP A 476 -10.08 -46.43 -4.63
C TRP A 476 -10.36 -45.05 -4.02
N LEU A 477 -11.63 -44.70 -3.75
CA LEU A 477 -11.96 -43.46 -3.05
C LEU A 477 -11.30 -43.43 -1.67
N ASP A 478 -11.41 -44.52 -0.89
CA ASP A 478 -10.76 -44.61 0.42
C ASP A 478 -9.24 -44.36 0.31
N GLU A 479 -8.57 -45.00 -0.66
CA GLU A 479 -7.14 -44.81 -0.90
C GLU A 479 -6.79 -43.38 -1.34
N PHE A 480 -7.59 -42.79 -2.24
CA PHE A 480 -7.39 -41.43 -2.72
C PHE A 480 -7.46 -40.41 -1.58
N TYR A 481 -8.44 -40.55 -0.69
CA TYR A 481 -8.64 -39.62 0.43
C TYR A 481 -7.70 -39.85 1.62
N LEU A 482 -6.85 -40.89 1.62
CA LEU A 482 -5.74 -41.00 2.58
C LEU A 482 -4.65 -39.95 2.34
N ASP A 483 -4.33 -39.68 1.07
CA ASP A 483 -3.26 -38.73 0.70
C ASP A 483 -3.79 -37.35 0.27
N HIS A 484 -5.08 -37.24 -0.06
CA HIS A 484 -5.69 -35.96 -0.45
C HIS A 484 -5.53 -34.84 0.59
N PRO A 485 -5.63 -35.07 1.92
CA PRO A 485 -5.37 -34.05 2.93
C PRO A 485 -4.02 -33.34 2.76
N LYS A 486 -2.94 -34.07 2.49
CA LYS A 486 -1.60 -33.49 2.26
C LYS A 486 -1.57 -32.55 1.05
N TYR A 487 -2.40 -32.82 0.04
CA TYR A 487 -2.54 -31.89 -1.07
C TYR A 487 -3.30 -30.63 -0.65
N ILE A 488 -4.40 -30.76 0.09
CA ILE A 488 -5.16 -29.63 0.61
C ILE A 488 -4.26 -28.74 1.48
N GLU A 489 -3.51 -29.33 2.42
CA GLU A 489 -2.55 -28.63 3.27
C GLU A 489 -1.60 -27.77 2.44
N ARG A 490 -0.97 -28.33 1.41
CA ARG A 490 -0.07 -27.57 0.52
C ARG A 490 -0.76 -26.39 -0.18
N GLN A 491 -2.06 -26.46 -0.44
CA GLN A 491 -2.79 -25.37 -1.08
C GLN A 491 -3.13 -24.23 -0.12
N VAL A 492 -3.32 -24.51 1.17
CA VAL A 492 -3.82 -23.53 2.14
C VAL A 492 -2.83 -23.14 3.24
N LEU A 493 -1.74 -23.89 3.43
CA LEU A 493 -0.81 -23.70 4.56
C LEU A 493 -0.26 -22.27 4.62
N ALA A 494 0.34 -21.78 3.53
CA ALA A 494 0.90 -20.43 3.51
C ALA A 494 -0.18 -19.35 3.70
N ILE A 495 -1.38 -19.58 3.16
CA ILE A 495 -2.50 -18.64 3.26
C ILE A 495 -2.98 -18.56 4.72
N LEU A 496 -3.17 -19.71 5.37
CA LEU A 496 -3.66 -19.76 6.75
C LEU A 496 -2.59 -19.36 7.77
N LEU A 497 -1.30 -19.58 7.50
CA LEU A 497 -0.21 -19.03 8.31
C LEU A 497 -0.19 -17.50 8.28
N ALA A 498 -0.23 -16.92 7.08
CA ALA A 498 -0.28 -15.46 6.93
C ALA A 498 -1.57 -14.87 7.51
N TYR A 499 -2.69 -15.60 7.44
CA TYR A 499 -3.93 -15.19 8.07
C TYR A 499 -3.85 -15.25 9.60
N ALA A 500 -3.24 -16.29 10.17
CA ALA A 500 -2.99 -16.40 11.59
C ALA A 500 -2.08 -15.27 12.11
N GLU A 501 -1.06 -14.88 11.34
CA GLU A 501 -0.21 -13.73 11.65
C GLU A 501 -1.02 -12.43 11.67
N ALA A 502 -1.85 -12.19 10.66
CA ALA A 502 -2.71 -11.01 10.60
C ALA A 502 -3.72 -10.93 11.76
N ILE A 503 -4.29 -12.06 12.18
CA ILE A 503 -5.19 -12.13 13.34
C ILE A 503 -4.43 -11.94 14.65
N THR A 504 -3.20 -12.46 14.75
CA THR A 504 -2.36 -12.25 15.92
C THR A 504 -2.02 -10.77 16.07
N GLY A 505 -1.65 -10.09 14.98
CA GLY A 505 -1.42 -8.63 14.99
C GLY A 505 -2.66 -7.81 15.33
N ASP A 506 -3.86 -8.28 14.96
CA ASP A 506 -5.12 -7.68 15.41
C ASP A 506 -5.34 -7.83 16.92
N VAL A 507 -5.03 -9.00 17.48
CA VAL A 507 -5.09 -9.23 18.94
C VAL A 507 -4.03 -8.41 19.68
N GLU A 508 -2.82 -8.27 19.14
CA GLU A 508 -1.77 -7.39 19.68
C GLU A 508 -2.25 -5.94 19.78
N ALA A 509 -2.85 -5.43 18.70
CA ALA A 509 -3.39 -4.08 18.66
C ALA A 509 -4.54 -3.89 19.65
N GLU A 510 -5.40 -4.90 19.83
CA GLU A 510 -6.48 -4.86 20.83
C GLU A 510 -5.95 -4.82 22.27
N LEU A 511 -4.89 -5.58 22.56
CA LEU A 511 -4.32 -5.71 23.90
C LEU A 511 -3.27 -4.63 24.23
N GLY A 512 -2.74 -3.94 23.23
CA GLY A 512 -1.59 -3.04 23.39
C GLY A 512 -0.33 -3.79 23.85
N LYS A 513 -0.21 -5.08 23.50
CA LYS A 513 0.89 -5.96 23.89
C LYS A 513 1.53 -6.58 22.65
N GLU A 514 2.86 -6.59 22.63
CA GLU A 514 3.63 -7.29 21.61
C GLU A 514 3.58 -8.81 21.90
N LEU A 515 2.98 -9.58 21.01
CA LEU A 515 2.87 -11.05 21.07
C LEU A 515 3.83 -11.74 20.09
N LYS A 516 4.16 -11.08 18.97
CA LYS A 516 4.75 -11.65 17.75
C LYS A 516 3.96 -12.88 17.29
N MET A 517 4.46 -13.59 16.28
CA MET A 517 3.99 -14.95 15.98
C MET A 517 4.89 -15.93 16.73
N PRO A 518 4.60 -16.29 18.00
CA PRO A 518 5.44 -17.22 18.74
C PRO A 518 5.41 -18.61 18.07
N PRO A 519 6.47 -19.43 18.23
CA PRO A 519 6.52 -20.78 17.64
C PRO A 519 5.30 -21.63 17.97
N GLU A 520 4.73 -21.48 19.16
CA GLU A 520 3.53 -22.17 19.61
C GLU A 520 2.27 -21.75 18.82
N MET A 521 2.19 -20.47 18.42
CA MET A 521 1.09 -19.97 17.58
C MET A 521 1.25 -20.43 16.13
N GLU A 522 2.48 -20.45 15.60
CA GLU A 522 2.75 -21.03 14.29
C GLU A 522 2.39 -22.53 14.26
N GLN A 523 2.77 -23.28 15.30
CA GLN A 523 2.41 -24.68 15.45
C GLN A 523 0.89 -24.86 15.53
N PHE A 524 0.19 -24.06 16.32
CA PHE A 524 -1.28 -24.09 16.38
C PHE A 524 -1.92 -23.85 15.01
N ALA A 525 -1.40 -22.91 14.22
CA ALA A 525 -1.89 -22.65 12.88
C ALA A 525 -1.67 -23.83 11.93
N ARG A 526 -0.54 -24.54 12.05
CA ARG A 526 -0.26 -25.78 11.29
C ARG A 526 -1.22 -26.90 11.68
N GLU A 527 -1.46 -27.11 12.96
CA GLU A 527 -2.43 -28.09 13.47
C GLU A 527 -3.87 -27.76 13.00
N TYR A 528 -4.22 -26.46 12.94
CA TYR A 528 -5.50 -26.02 12.36
C TYR A 528 -5.61 -26.38 10.88
N VAL A 529 -4.54 -26.18 10.10
CA VAL A 529 -4.48 -26.51 8.66
C VAL A 529 -4.67 -28.01 8.43
N GLU A 530 -3.97 -28.86 9.19
CA GLU A 530 -4.12 -30.31 9.15
C GLU A 530 -5.56 -30.73 9.48
N ALA A 531 -6.13 -30.16 10.54
CA ALA A 531 -7.51 -30.43 10.93
C ALA A 531 -8.53 -29.96 9.88
N PHE A 532 -8.29 -28.83 9.21
CA PHE A 532 -9.11 -28.36 8.10
C PHE A 532 -9.04 -29.32 6.91
N ALA A 533 -7.82 -29.71 6.49
CA ALA A 533 -7.61 -30.59 5.36
C ALA A 533 -8.29 -31.94 5.56
N LYS A 534 -8.17 -32.51 6.76
CA LYS A 534 -8.86 -33.74 7.15
C LYS A 534 -10.38 -33.59 7.11
N ARG A 535 -10.94 -32.54 7.74
CA ARG A 535 -12.40 -32.30 7.71
C ARG A 535 -12.93 -32.13 6.29
N HIS A 536 -12.19 -31.45 5.42
CA HIS A 536 -12.58 -31.24 4.04
C HIS A 536 -12.60 -32.56 3.26
N ALA A 537 -11.54 -33.37 3.39
CA ALA A 537 -11.42 -34.69 2.77
C ALA A 537 -12.48 -35.67 3.27
N ASP A 538 -12.68 -35.79 4.60
CA ASP A 538 -13.68 -36.68 5.21
C ASP A 538 -15.09 -36.31 4.73
N SER A 539 -15.39 -35.01 4.65
CA SER A 539 -16.66 -34.51 4.13
C SER A 539 -16.87 -34.86 2.66
N SER A 540 -15.83 -34.76 1.83
CA SER A 540 -15.91 -35.18 0.43
C SER A 540 -16.14 -36.67 0.30
N LEU A 541 -15.33 -37.49 0.97
CA LEU A 541 -15.40 -38.95 0.92
C LEU A 541 -16.78 -39.45 1.33
N GLY A 542 -17.30 -38.99 2.47
CA GLY A 542 -18.62 -39.39 2.95
C GLY A 542 -19.73 -39.07 1.95
N GLN A 543 -19.70 -37.87 1.37
CA GLN A 543 -20.71 -37.45 0.40
C GLN A 543 -20.62 -38.20 -0.93
N LEU A 544 -19.41 -38.47 -1.45
CA LEU A 544 -19.26 -39.25 -2.68
C LEU A 544 -19.70 -40.70 -2.49
N LYS A 545 -19.39 -41.31 -1.33
CA LYS A 545 -19.89 -42.64 -0.97
C LYS A 545 -21.41 -42.68 -0.86
N ASP A 546 -22.02 -41.65 -0.27
CA ASP A 546 -23.48 -41.55 -0.19
C ASP A 546 -24.13 -41.35 -1.56
N VAL A 547 -23.52 -40.55 -2.45
CA VAL A 547 -23.98 -40.40 -3.84
C VAL A 547 -23.89 -41.72 -4.59
N LEU A 548 -22.77 -42.43 -4.48
CA LEU A 548 -22.58 -43.76 -5.08
C LEU A 548 -23.63 -44.75 -4.58
N ARG A 549 -23.83 -44.84 -3.26
CA ARG A 549 -24.81 -45.74 -2.64
C ARG A 549 -26.24 -45.44 -3.12
N LYS A 550 -26.62 -44.16 -3.19
CA LYS A 550 -27.94 -43.75 -3.67
C LYS A 550 -28.15 -44.05 -5.16
N ALA A 551 -27.16 -43.75 -6.00
CA ALA A 551 -27.24 -44.03 -7.43
C ALA A 551 -27.46 -45.53 -7.71
N LEU A 552 -26.73 -46.39 -6.99
CA LEU A 552 -26.89 -47.85 -7.08
C LEU A 552 -28.26 -48.32 -6.59
N ALA A 553 -28.78 -47.75 -5.50
CA ALA A 553 -30.10 -48.10 -4.97
C ALA A 553 -31.25 -47.66 -5.88
N GLU A 554 -31.09 -46.52 -6.56
CA GLU A 554 -32.10 -45.94 -7.47
C GLU A 554 -31.96 -46.45 -8.92
N GLY A 555 -30.94 -47.26 -9.23
CA GLY A 555 -30.68 -47.74 -10.59
C GLY A 555 -30.22 -46.65 -11.57
N ARG A 556 -29.72 -45.51 -11.08
CA ARG A 556 -29.13 -44.43 -11.87
C ARG A 556 -27.68 -44.75 -12.25
N ASP A 557 -27.17 -44.15 -13.33
CA ASP A 557 -25.76 -44.25 -13.68
C ASP A 557 -24.90 -43.59 -12.57
N PRO A 558 -24.04 -44.37 -11.87
CA PRO A 558 -23.19 -43.82 -10.82
C PRO A 558 -22.21 -42.74 -11.30
N VAL A 559 -21.74 -42.82 -12.56
CA VAL A 559 -20.81 -41.82 -13.11
C VAL A 559 -21.52 -40.48 -13.30
N GLU A 560 -22.74 -40.52 -13.85
CA GLU A 560 -23.58 -39.34 -14.05
C GLU A 560 -23.91 -38.67 -12.70
N ALA A 561 -24.34 -39.46 -11.70
CA ALA A 561 -24.65 -38.94 -10.36
C ALA A 561 -23.43 -38.28 -9.67
N LEU A 562 -22.23 -38.85 -9.84
CA LEU A 562 -20.99 -38.26 -9.34
C LEU A 562 -20.63 -36.97 -10.10
N GLU A 563 -20.83 -36.94 -11.41
CA GLU A 563 -20.57 -35.77 -12.27
C GLU A 563 -21.49 -34.59 -11.94
N GLU A 564 -22.77 -34.85 -11.68
CA GLU A 564 -23.71 -33.85 -11.17
C GLU A 564 -23.22 -33.27 -9.85
N ARG A 565 -22.87 -34.14 -8.87
CA ARG A 565 -22.41 -33.69 -7.56
C ARG A 565 -21.13 -32.87 -7.62
N LEU A 566 -20.14 -33.35 -8.36
CA LEU A 566 -18.84 -32.68 -8.48
C LEU A 566 -18.94 -31.37 -9.26
N THR A 567 -19.88 -31.26 -10.21
CA THR A 567 -20.15 -30.01 -10.92
C THR A 567 -20.85 -28.98 -10.04
N GLU A 568 -21.82 -29.40 -9.22
CA GLU A 568 -22.42 -28.54 -8.18
C GLU A 568 -21.35 -28.06 -7.18
N TRP A 569 -20.41 -28.92 -6.81
CA TRP A 569 -19.29 -28.55 -5.94
C TRP A 569 -18.39 -27.51 -6.58
N GLU A 570 -17.97 -27.71 -7.82
CA GLU A 570 -17.12 -26.75 -8.53
C GLU A 570 -17.76 -25.35 -8.57
N GLN A 571 -19.08 -25.27 -8.66
CA GLN A 571 -19.82 -24.00 -8.69
C GLN A 571 -20.04 -23.37 -7.31
N THR A 572 -20.34 -24.17 -6.28
CA THR A 572 -20.88 -23.62 -5.02
C THR A 572 -19.99 -23.85 -3.80
N ARG A 573 -19.14 -24.88 -3.82
CA ARG A 573 -18.36 -25.30 -2.64
C ARG A 573 -17.25 -24.29 -2.29
N PRO A 574 -16.46 -23.76 -3.25
CA PRO A 574 -15.38 -22.83 -2.92
C PRO A 574 -15.83 -21.60 -2.12
N GLU A 575 -16.93 -20.97 -2.54
CA GLU A 575 -17.48 -19.80 -1.83
C GLU A 575 -17.98 -20.18 -0.43
N LYS A 576 -18.72 -21.31 -0.31
CA LYS A 576 -19.22 -21.80 0.98
C LYS A 576 -18.08 -22.14 1.95
N THR A 577 -17.05 -22.85 1.47
CA THR A 577 -15.87 -23.19 2.27
C THR A 577 -15.14 -21.92 2.70
N ALA A 578 -14.88 -21.00 1.78
CA ALA A 578 -14.17 -19.76 2.08
C ALA A 578 -14.92 -18.89 3.11
N ARG A 579 -16.24 -18.73 2.97
CA ARG A 579 -17.06 -17.99 3.93
C ARG A 579 -17.03 -18.63 5.32
N ARG A 580 -17.11 -19.96 5.39
CA ARG A 580 -17.05 -20.69 6.67
C ARG A 580 -15.67 -20.58 7.32
N GLU A 581 -14.62 -20.88 6.58
CA GLU A 581 -13.27 -20.99 7.13
C GLU A 581 -12.65 -19.62 7.42
N SER A 582 -12.95 -18.59 6.64
CA SER A 582 -12.51 -17.22 6.98
C SER A 582 -12.98 -16.80 8.38
N ASN A 583 -14.25 -17.05 8.72
CA ASN A 583 -14.80 -16.72 10.04
C ASN A 583 -14.33 -17.69 11.13
N ARG A 584 -14.29 -19.00 10.85
CA ARG A 584 -13.88 -20.02 11.83
C ARG A 584 -12.40 -19.89 12.20
N ALA A 585 -11.53 -19.74 11.21
CA ALA A 585 -10.10 -19.59 11.42
C ALA A 585 -9.78 -18.27 12.15
N ALA A 586 -10.47 -17.17 11.81
CA ALA A 586 -10.33 -15.89 12.54
C ALA A 586 -10.50 -16.09 14.05
N ASN A 587 -11.58 -16.77 14.44
CA ASN A 587 -11.92 -16.97 15.83
C ASN A 587 -11.01 -17.99 16.53
N ALA A 588 -10.60 -19.05 15.82
CA ALA A 588 -9.66 -20.02 16.35
C ALA A 588 -8.29 -19.37 16.61
N PHE A 589 -7.77 -18.60 15.65
CA PHE A 589 -6.50 -17.90 15.79
C PHE A 589 -6.56 -16.79 16.83
N ALA A 590 -7.65 -16.00 16.89
CA ALA A 590 -7.82 -14.99 17.92
C ALA A 590 -7.87 -15.63 19.32
N LYS A 591 -8.57 -16.76 19.48
CA LYS A 591 -8.65 -17.48 20.75
C LYS A 591 -7.28 -18.00 21.19
N ALA A 592 -6.51 -18.56 20.26
CA ALA A 592 -5.15 -19.01 20.55
C ALA A 592 -4.25 -17.84 20.95
N ALA A 593 -4.26 -16.74 20.19
CA ALA A 593 -3.51 -15.53 20.49
C ALA A 593 -3.88 -14.95 21.87
N TYR A 594 -5.17 -14.90 22.22
CA TYR A 594 -5.61 -14.50 23.56
C TYR A 594 -5.07 -15.40 24.67
N ALA A 595 -5.12 -16.72 24.47
CA ALA A 595 -4.60 -17.68 25.44
C ALA A 595 -3.09 -17.48 25.65
N PHE A 596 -2.32 -17.31 24.56
CA PHE A 596 -0.89 -17.01 24.63
C PHE A 596 -0.59 -15.64 25.27
N ALA A 597 -1.50 -14.67 25.12
CA ALA A 597 -1.41 -13.36 25.77
C ALA A 597 -1.80 -13.34 27.26
N GLY A 598 -2.23 -14.49 27.81
CA GLY A 598 -2.70 -14.61 29.19
C GLY A 598 -4.08 -14.01 29.45
N VAL A 599 -4.91 -13.86 28.40
CA VAL A 599 -6.31 -13.45 28.57
C VAL A 599 -7.11 -14.63 29.11
N LEU A 600 -7.80 -14.43 30.23
CA LEU A 600 -8.52 -15.52 30.93
C LEU A 600 -9.97 -15.68 30.46
N ALA A 601 -10.58 -14.63 29.92
CA ALA A 601 -11.99 -14.62 29.54
C ALA A 601 -12.20 -13.98 28.15
N ILE A 602 -13.14 -14.54 27.39
CA ILE A 602 -13.50 -14.07 26.06
C ILE A 602 -14.99 -13.79 25.95
N ARG A 603 -15.35 -12.73 25.24
CA ARG A 603 -16.73 -12.31 24.97
C ARG A 603 -17.16 -12.69 23.56
N TRP A 604 -18.40 -13.12 23.39
CA TRP A 604 -19.02 -13.33 22.08
C TRP A 604 -19.66 -12.04 21.57
N ASN A 605 -19.29 -11.63 20.35
CA ASN A 605 -19.83 -10.44 19.71
C ASN A 605 -20.51 -10.84 18.40
N ALA A 606 -21.84 -10.72 18.38
CA ALA A 606 -22.63 -10.74 17.15
C ALA A 606 -22.50 -9.39 16.43
N VAL A 607 -22.07 -9.40 15.17
CA VAL A 607 -21.91 -8.20 14.34
C VAL A 607 -22.63 -8.36 12.99
N GLY A 608 -23.00 -7.24 12.36
CA GLY A 608 -23.74 -7.23 11.10
C GLY A 608 -25.10 -7.95 11.20
N ASP A 609 -25.49 -8.63 10.13
CA ASP A 609 -26.75 -9.40 10.03
C ASP A 609 -26.62 -10.79 10.69
N SER A 610 -26.12 -10.84 11.92
CA SER A 610 -26.04 -12.07 12.71
C SER A 610 -27.43 -12.61 13.01
N CYS A 611 -27.62 -13.92 12.86
CA CYS A 611 -28.91 -14.57 13.06
C CYS A 611 -29.38 -14.53 14.53
N PRO A 612 -30.67 -14.83 14.82
CA PRO A 612 -31.20 -14.82 16.19
C PRO A 612 -30.42 -15.71 17.17
N TYR A 613 -29.92 -16.86 16.72
CA TYR A 613 -29.11 -17.76 17.55
C TYR A 613 -27.78 -17.13 17.97
N CYS A 614 -27.07 -16.54 17.02
CA CYS A 614 -25.84 -15.81 17.26
C CYS A 614 -26.05 -14.56 18.13
N GLN A 615 -27.15 -13.84 17.92
CA GLN A 615 -27.52 -12.65 18.72
C GLN A 615 -27.81 -13.01 20.18
N SER A 616 -28.43 -14.18 20.43
CA SER A 616 -28.65 -14.66 21.81
C SER A 616 -27.37 -14.90 22.62
N LEU A 617 -26.23 -15.02 21.94
CA LEU A 617 -24.93 -15.18 22.57
C LEU A 617 -24.16 -13.86 22.65
N HIS A 618 -24.66 -12.77 22.08
CA HIS A 618 -24.03 -11.45 22.15
C HIS A 618 -23.80 -11.02 23.61
N GLY A 619 -22.59 -10.55 23.91
CA GLY A 619 -22.19 -10.15 25.26
C GLY A 619 -21.87 -11.31 26.21
N LYS A 620 -22.17 -12.56 25.84
CA LYS A 620 -21.84 -13.72 26.70
C LYS A 620 -20.33 -13.82 26.88
N VAL A 621 -19.88 -14.01 28.12
CA VAL A 621 -18.47 -14.19 28.50
C VAL A 621 -18.23 -15.62 28.99
N ILE A 622 -17.10 -16.21 28.62
CA ILE A 622 -16.67 -17.53 29.10
C ILE A 622 -15.18 -17.51 29.46
N ASP A 623 -14.79 -18.41 30.35
CA ASP A 623 -13.38 -18.77 30.57
C ASP A 623 -12.77 -19.37 29.29
N ILE A 624 -11.55 -18.95 28.94
CA ILE A 624 -10.90 -19.34 27.68
C ILE A 624 -10.43 -20.80 27.67
N HIS A 625 -10.06 -21.35 28.84
CA HIS A 625 -9.39 -22.66 29.00
C HIS A 625 -10.36 -23.81 29.32
N GLY A 626 -11.61 -23.52 29.72
CA GLY A 626 -12.62 -24.54 30.01
C GLY A 626 -14.07 -24.13 29.73
N GLY A 627 -14.31 -22.88 29.34
CA GLY A 627 -15.65 -22.36 29.07
C GLY A 627 -16.25 -22.79 27.72
N ALA A 628 -17.58 -22.72 27.63
CA ALA A 628 -18.30 -22.98 26.40
C ALA A 628 -19.46 -22.00 26.20
N PHE A 629 -19.56 -21.43 24.99
CA PHE A 629 -20.68 -20.57 24.62
C PHE A 629 -21.96 -21.39 24.45
N ALA A 630 -21.86 -22.58 23.86
CA ALA A 630 -22.95 -23.54 23.75
C ALA A 630 -22.41 -24.98 23.82
N ARG A 631 -23.10 -25.87 24.54
CA ARG A 631 -22.71 -27.28 24.68
C ARG A 631 -23.31 -28.11 23.55
N LYS A 632 -22.64 -29.22 23.20
CA LYS A 632 -23.17 -30.24 22.28
C LYS A 632 -24.59 -30.65 22.70
N GLY A 633 -25.50 -30.73 21.73
CA GLY A 633 -26.92 -31.05 21.97
C GLY A 633 -27.86 -30.07 21.28
N VAL A 634 -29.07 -29.95 21.81
CA VAL A 634 -30.10 -29.05 21.28
C VAL A 634 -29.92 -27.65 21.87
N PHE A 635 -29.75 -26.65 21.00
CA PHE A 635 -29.63 -25.24 21.36
C PHE A 635 -30.83 -24.47 20.79
N GLN A 636 -31.66 -23.90 21.66
CA GLN A 636 -32.80 -23.09 21.27
C GLN A 636 -32.92 -21.88 22.20
N PRO A 637 -32.43 -20.70 21.81
CA PRO A 637 -32.60 -19.48 22.58
C PRO A 637 -34.03 -18.94 22.45
N PHE A 638 -34.41 -18.07 23.39
CA PHE A 638 -35.71 -17.40 23.38
C PHE A 638 -35.88 -16.57 22.09
N GLY A 639 -36.95 -16.84 21.32
CA GLY A 639 -37.23 -16.19 20.04
C GLY A 639 -36.71 -16.91 18.78
N ALA A 640 -36.09 -18.09 18.91
CA ALA A 640 -35.72 -18.93 17.76
C ALA A 640 -36.88 -19.84 17.31
N ASP A 641 -37.22 -19.79 16.01
CA ASP A 641 -38.33 -20.54 15.42
C ASP A 641 -38.19 -22.08 15.52
N LYS A 642 -36.95 -22.59 15.53
CA LYS A 642 -36.65 -24.02 15.58
C LYS A 642 -35.41 -24.30 16.46
N PRO A 643 -35.26 -25.51 17.01
CA PRO A 643 -34.02 -25.90 17.69
C PRO A 643 -32.86 -26.08 16.71
N LEU A 644 -31.66 -25.61 17.08
CA LEU A 644 -30.40 -25.88 16.39
C LEU A 644 -29.70 -27.07 17.05
N THR A 645 -29.32 -28.08 16.26
CA THR A 645 -28.54 -29.22 16.79
C THR A 645 -27.05 -28.97 16.64
N LEU A 646 -26.33 -28.92 17.77
CA LEU A 646 -24.88 -28.76 17.85
C LEU A 646 -24.21 -30.12 18.01
N TYR A 647 -23.40 -30.51 17.03
CA TYR A 647 -22.67 -31.78 17.03
C TYR A 647 -21.41 -31.76 17.91
N VAL A 648 -20.93 -30.57 18.24
CA VAL A 648 -19.74 -30.33 19.08
C VAL A 648 -20.03 -29.20 20.07
N THR A 649 -19.28 -29.16 21.16
CA THR A 649 -19.30 -28.02 22.09
C THR A 649 -18.59 -26.83 21.44
N ILE A 650 -19.23 -25.66 21.48
CA ILE A 650 -18.79 -24.44 20.81
C ILE A 650 -18.06 -23.56 21.83
N THR A 651 -16.75 -23.44 21.64
CA THR A 651 -15.85 -22.68 22.52
C THR A 651 -15.32 -21.39 21.87
N HIS A 652 -15.64 -21.17 20.60
CA HIS A 652 -15.47 -19.94 19.85
C HIS A 652 -16.46 -19.92 18.66
N PRO A 653 -16.79 -18.76 18.08
CA PRO A 653 -17.62 -18.66 16.90
C PRO A 653 -17.00 -19.30 15.64
N PRO A 654 -17.80 -19.56 14.60
CA PRO A 654 -19.25 -19.35 14.54
C PRO A 654 -20.03 -20.52 15.16
N LEU A 655 -21.28 -20.27 15.57
CA LEU A 655 -22.19 -21.29 16.12
C LEU A 655 -22.64 -22.27 15.02
N HIS A 656 -22.85 -21.75 13.82
CA HIS A 656 -23.17 -22.49 12.61
C HIS A 656 -22.58 -21.77 11.40
N ASP A 657 -22.55 -22.46 10.26
CA ASP A 657 -22.00 -21.90 9.02
C ASP A 657 -22.78 -20.67 8.56
N GLY A 658 -22.07 -19.64 8.07
CA GLY A 658 -22.65 -18.45 7.45
C GLY A 658 -22.93 -17.25 8.38
N CYS A 659 -22.73 -17.38 9.70
CA CYS A 659 -22.90 -16.28 10.66
C CYS A 659 -21.62 -15.43 10.81
N ASP A 660 -21.77 -14.12 11.00
CA ASP A 660 -20.67 -13.17 11.24
C ASP A 660 -20.55 -12.85 12.75
N CYS A 661 -19.89 -13.73 13.49
CA CYS A 661 -19.65 -13.55 14.92
C CYS A 661 -18.18 -13.69 15.24
N TYR A 662 -17.71 -12.87 16.19
CA TYR A 662 -16.31 -12.79 16.55
C TYR A 662 -16.14 -12.69 18.06
N ILE A 663 -15.00 -13.15 18.56
CA ILE A 663 -14.64 -12.98 19.97
C ILE A 663 -13.84 -11.70 20.18
N SER A 664 -13.94 -11.14 21.39
CA SER A 664 -13.05 -10.10 21.92
C SER A 664 -12.56 -10.51 23.30
N ARG A 665 -11.56 -9.81 23.85
CA ARG A 665 -11.26 -9.92 25.28
C ARG A 665 -12.47 -9.49 26.10
N ALA A 666 -12.66 -10.12 27.26
CA ALA A 666 -13.67 -9.76 28.26
C ALA A 666 -13.02 -9.13 29.50
#